data_AF-A0A972GHQ5-F1
#
_entry.id   AF-A0A972GHQ5-F1
#
_cell.length_a   1.000
_cell.length_b   1.000
_cell.length_c   1.000
_cell.angle_alpha   90.00
_cell.angle_beta   90.00
_cell.angle_gamma   90.00
#
_symmetry.space_group_name_H-M   'P 1'
#
loop_
_entity.id
_entity.type
_entity.pdbx_description
1 polymer ?
#
loop_
_entity_poly.entity_id
_entity_poly.type
_entity_poly.pdbx_seq_one_letter_code
_entity_poly.pdbx_strand_id
1 'polypeptide(L)'
;MTLSTLPPALAAIKTHPGLHQQVQISLDGQARRITERTTPFIPNRMLIETIDRQLKSMDSGLMTLVTPMGGGATSLLCYLAATRPYLFWFPEDDRQLGIEALCAQLIAYHDLPISLLPPTVNRDAVVLEGLLVEAAALRSSDQPLVLLIDQFTNYHMTMRPPIFPAAIPHGVIVIYAHEPGMTPPMAPKVTLDLMPDDEHHVHTLHRFAAQLGCDDELAVRLSSQSGGSFLYIRLAAKLLTNGLFTDATLPQGLTALYEKWWKQLASSGRKLAQLLAAAGAPLALNICTDITDMSIPEVARLLQSWAPFLEVIDQRVTFYHHSIRTFIQERSRSRLATSHTAFLRLAQTRSGEHFEQLLHESDPYLATNLAHHLALSTISKRKNALHLITRTWIRMHERHTGHLKAVATDAAWDLYRATRLHSVADLVRATALAGTLTLLGRTLPVDEVVSTFVAALKRGDHRDDALRRTQALVDQLPDGRDKAIILRRLGEVCYEHRMRASAMRMLAEALDLEEPELPRPWRDEREETLVAFARAAIKDGVPDIALGITTQIGHAERRGFIETEVVRWLLTQDRLTRAEEVAHAIGHEHTHEWAMAEVAVGHARAGHIARAVEVLDTLKTETAVAWAQSELACDTASRGQRDAIKLVQSLPNEYLRDQALALVAHALVKGNLFEEATATAQQIINTEIRAQAFIDLALVTPAKELLDRATDDVATVDGDNRMPLIVALATTYAIIGDQASALKTAALLTDKEEHHRAHSRIAVTLARQGDHPSAAQIALAIPDQDERSWTLNELARLLGEAGEWNSATALIDQISDSEERTRTEADVCIARARSGNATIAQQQVALITVPRERVRAYVAMVESLVQQGRIDAAKAITQHIAEPDARSRYQAALVTALAHHYDIKEAQQLAYSIIRPFDRARALIMIAQLTDDLEQKRQVLGHAFQIAASLGRSETFTCLASAAEPLAALEGAEALLAAAHALDEIDEWWVM
;
A
#
# COMPACT_ATOMS: atom_id res chain seq x y z
N MET A 1 3.27 -8.63 50.53
CA MET A 1 3.06 -9.85 49.72
C MET A 1 3.75 -9.63 48.39
N THR A 2 4.86 -10.33 48.14
CA THR A 2 5.56 -10.31 46.85
C THR A 2 4.72 -11.07 45.82
N LEU A 3 4.08 -10.36 44.89
CA LEU A 3 3.40 -10.94 43.73
C LEU A 3 4.46 -11.58 42.81
N SER A 4 4.81 -12.85 43.06
CA SER A 4 5.73 -13.62 42.22
C SER A 4 4.98 -14.49 41.19
N THR A 5 3.88 -13.99 40.64
CA THR A 5 3.09 -14.71 39.64
C THR A 5 3.43 -14.18 38.26
N LEU A 6 3.95 -15.05 37.40
CA LEU A 6 4.15 -14.78 35.98
C LEU A 6 2.82 -14.27 35.37
N PRO A 7 2.81 -13.16 34.61
CA PRO A 7 1.62 -12.67 33.91
C PRO A 7 0.88 -13.79 33.16
N PRO A 8 -0.46 -13.86 33.20
CA PRO A 8 -1.22 -14.94 32.56
C PRO A 8 -0.92 -15.10 31.06
N ALA A 9 -0.74 -14.00 30.33
CA ALA A 9 -0.38 -14.01 28.91
C ALA A 9 1.00 -14.66 28.67
N LEU A 10 1.99 -14.38 29.52
CA LEU A 10 3.31 -15.01 29.45
C LEU A 10 3.27 -16.49 29.82
N ALA A 11 2.41 -16.88 30.77
CA ALA A 11 2.22 -18.27 31.13
C ALA A 11 1.65 -19.08 29.97
N ALA A 12 0.68 -18.52 29.22
CA ALA A 12 0.08 -19.18 28.06
C ALA A 12 1.05 -19.32 26.88
N ILE A 13 1.91 -18.33 26.61
CA ILE A 13 2.92 -18.46 25.55
C ILE A 13 3.93 -19.57 25.87
N LYS A 14 4.31 -19.74 27.14
CA LYS A 14 5.26 -20.80 27.54
C LYS A 14 4.76 -22.22 27.27
N THR A 15 3.44 -22.42 27.10
CA THR A 15 2.91 -23.73 26.69
C THR A 15 3.04 -23.99 25.18
N HIS A 16 3.44 -22.98 24.41
CA HIS A 16 3.66 -23.02 22.96
C HIS A 16 5.13 -22.70 22.63
N PRO A 17 6.05 -23.68 22.76
CA PRO A 17 7.49 -23.42 22.64
C PRO A 17 7.91 -22.83 21.29
N GLY A 18 7.31 -23.28 20.18
CA GLY A 18 7.59 -22.76 18.84
C GLY A 18 7.19 -21.29 18.66
N LEU A 19 6.08 -20.85 19.26
CA LEU A 19 5.69 -19.43 19.30
C LEU A 19 6.62 -18.64 20.23
N HIS A 20 6.90 -19.17 21.43
CA HIS A 20 7.76 -18.51 22.40
C HIS A 20 9.15 -18.21 21.83
N GLN A 21 9.77 -19.17 21.14
CA GLN A 21 11.10 -19.01 20.55
C GLN A 21 11.17 -17.83 19.55
N GLN A 22 10.10 -17.61 18.77
CA GLN A 22 10.07 -16.54 17.76
C GLN A 22 9.99 -15.13 18.37
N VAL A 23 9.41 -14.99 19.56
CA VAL A 23 9.17 -13.68 20.20
C VAL A 23 9.88 -13.49 21.53
N GLN A 24 10.71 -14.45 21.95
CA GLN A 24 11.37 -14.48 23.26
C GLN A 24 12.13 -13.18 23.55
N ILE A 25 12.92 -12.69 22.60
CA ILE A 25 13.74 -11.47 22.76
C ILE A 25 12.87 -10.25 23.13
N SER A 26 11.67 -10.17 22.57
CA SER A 26 10.71 -9.10 22.88
C SER A 26 10.07 -9.29 24.26
N LEU A 27 9.63 -10.53 24.55
CA LEU A 27 8.93 -10.83 25.79
C LEU A 27 9.82 -10.74 27.02
N ASP A 28 11.11 -11.09 26.92
CA ASP A 28 12.04 -11.04 28.05
C ASP A 28 12.22 -9.60 28.57
N GLY A 29 12.32 -8.62 27.67
CA GLY A 29 12.39 -7.20 28.03
C GLY A 29 11.13 -6.72 28.74
N GLN A 30 9.97 -7.03 28.15
CA GLN A 30 8.67 -6.65 28.70
C GLN A 30 8.37 -7.36 30.03
N ALA A 31 8.71 -8.64 30.18
CA ALA A 31 8.54 -9.41 31.41
C ALA A 31 9.41 -8.88 32.55
N ARG A 32 10.66 -8.48 32.24
CA ARG A 32 11.54 -7.81 33.21
C ARG A 32 10.93 -6.49 33.66
N ARG A 33 10.40 -5.68 32.72
CA ARG A 33 9.75 -4.41 33.06
C ARG A 33 8.55 -4.62 33.97
N ILE A 34 7.69 -5.61 33.67
CA ILE A 34 6.55 -5.95 34.53
C ILE A 34 7.03 -6.25 35.94
N THR A 35 7.97 -7.20 36.08
CA THR A 35 8.49 -7.63 37.39
C THR A 35 9.12 -6.47 38.18
N GLU A 36 9.90 -5.62 37.50
CA GLU A 36 10.57 -4.47 38.11
C GLU A 36 9.58 -3.42 38.61
N ARG A 37 8.52 -3.15 37.84
CA ARG A 37 7.55 -2.09 38.15
C ARG A 37 6.45 -2.54 39.12
N THR A 38 6.08 -3.82 39.12
CA THR A 38 5.07 -4.33 40.06
C THR A 38 5.58 -4.47 41.49
N THR A 39 6.89 -4.65 41.68
CA THR A 39 7.49 -4.86 43.00
C THR A 39 7.29 -3.67 43.96
N PRO A 40 7.57 -2.41 43.57
CA PRO A 40 7.32 -1.23 44.41
C PRO A 40 5.94 -0.57 44.17
N PHE A 41 5.05 -1.18 43.38
CA PHE A 41 3.79 -0.54 42.99
C PHE A 41 2.79 -0.47 44.15
N ILE A 42 2.22 0.71 44.37
CA ILE A 42 1.14 0.91 45.35
C ILE A 42 -0.18 1.07 44.58
N PRO A 43 -1.09 0.07 44.63
CA PRO A 43 -2.35 0.16 43.92
C PRO A 43 -3.25 1.25 44.52
N ASN A 44 -3.64 2.21 43.69
CA ASN A 44 -4.74 3.13 44.00
C ASN A 44 -6.06 2.37 43.80
N ARG A 45 -6.69 1.96 44.91
CA ARG A 45 -7.91 1.15 44.89
C ARG A 45 -9.07 1.84 44.17
N MET A 46 -9.24 3.14 44.38
CA MET A 46 -10.33 3.91 43.74
C MET A 46 -10.14 3.98 42.22
N LEU A 47 -8.90 4.17 41.76
CA LEU A 47 -8.57 4.17 40.33
C LEU A 47 -8.82 2.80 39.69
N ILE A 48 -8.38 1.71 40.33
CA ILE A 48 -8.59 0.35 39.83
C ILE A 48 -10.10 0.02 39.77
N GLU A 49 -10.86 0.36 40.80
CA GLU A 49 -12.33 0.19 40.81
C GLU A 49 -13.02 1.02 39.72
N THR A 50 -12.46 2.19 39.38
CA THR A 50 -12.96 3.03 38.29
C THR A 50 -12.67 2.38 36.93
N ILE A 51 -11.46 1.87 36.71
CA ILE A 51 -11.10 1.12 35.49
C ILE A 51 -12.02 -0.10 35.34
N ASP A 52 -12.17 -0.90 36.39
CA ASP A 52 -13.03 -2.10 36.38
C ASP A 52 -14.50 -1.76 36.08
N ARG A 53 -15.00 -0.60 36.55
CA ARG A 53 -16.36 -0.11 36.25
C ARG A 53 -16.50 0.33 34.79
N GLN A 54 -15.53 1.08 34.28
CA GLN A 54 -15.55 1.56 32.90
C GLN A 54 -15.44 0.40 31.89
N LEU A 55 -14.59 -0.59 32.18
CA LEU A 55 -14.46 -1.79 31.35
C LEU A 55 -15.78 -2.57 31.25
N LYS A 56 -16.59 -2.62 32.31
CA LYS A 56 -17.91 -3.27 32.29
C LYS A 56 -18.98 -2.49 31.51
N SER A 57 -18.84 -1.17 31.39
CA SER A 57 -19.78 -0.33 30.64
C SER A 57 -19.46 -0.19 29.16
N MET A 58 -18.29 -0.66 28.72
CA MET A 58 -17.84 -0.53 27.34
C MET A 58 -18.04 -1.83 26.57
N ASP A 59 -18.71 -1.75 25.41
CA ASP A 59 -18.85 -2.92 24.51
C ASP A 59 -17.57 -3.19 23.70
N SER A 60 -16.88 -2.12 23.30
CA SER A 60 -15.58 -2.14 22.60
C SER A 60 -14.99 -0.74 22.55
N GLY A 61 -13.71 -0.62 22.15
CA GLY A 61 -13.10 0.66 21.78
C GLY A 61 -11.87 1.04 22.59
N LEU A 62 -11.46 2.30 22.47
CA LEU A 62 -10.25 2.82 23.10
C LEU A 62 -10.58 3.52 24.43
N MET A 63 -9.91 3.11 25.50
CA MET A 63 -9.83 3.82 26.78
C MET A 63 -8.43 4.41 26.90
N THR A 64 -8.31 5.71 27.13
CA THR A 64 -6.99 6.35 27.29
C THR A 64 -6.68 6.66 28.75
N LEU A 65 -5.40 6.48 29.10
CA LEU A 65 -4.83 6.91 30.38
C LEU A 65 -3.89 8.09 30.10
N VAL A 66 -4.27 9.27 30.57
CA VAL A 66 -3.50 10.51 30.32
C VAL A 66 -2.66 10.82 31.54
N THR A 67 -1.35 10.97 31.32
CA THR A 67 -0.42 11.37 32.39
C THR A 67 0.86 11.99 31.83
N PRO A 68 1.41 13.05 32.44
CA PRO A 68 2.73 13.53 32.05
C PRO A 68 3.81 12.50 32.37
N MET A 69 5.01 12.69 31.79
CA MET A 69 6.16 11.81 31.98
C MET A 69 6.42 11.50 33.46
N GLY A 70 6.45 10.20 33.78
CA GLY A 70 6.74 9.71 35.12
C GLY A 70 5.57 9.72 36.11
N GLY A 71 4.33 10.00 35.66
CA GLY A 71 3.12 9.92 36.50
C GLY A 71 2.58 8.51 36.74
N GLY A 72 3.22 7.47 36.19
CA GLY A 72 3.01 6.08 36.62
C GLY A 72 2.13 5.21 35.72
N ALA A 73 1.73 5.68 34.54
CA ALA A 73 0.94 4.89 33.56
C ALA A 73 1.55 3.51 33.27
N THR A 74 2.81 3.44 32.84
CA THR A 74 3.51 2.18 32.57
C THR A 74 3.49 1.24 33.78
N SER A 75 3.59 1.79 34.99
CA SER A 75 3.59 0.98 36.22
C SER A 75 2.20 0.42 36.53
N LEU A 76 1.15 1.19 36.27
CA LEU A 76 -0.23 0.73 36.35
C LEU A 76 -0.52 -0.35 35.30
N LEU A 77 -0.11 -0.15 34.04
CA LEU A 77 -0.26 -1.15 32.98
C LEU A 77 0.48 -2.45 33.33
N CYS A 78 1.72 -2.36 33.83
CA CYS A 78 2.47 -3.53 34.32
C CYS A 78 1.75 -4.25 35.45
N TYR A 79 1.17 -3.51 36.41
CA TYR A 79 0.37 -4.09 37.50
C TYR A 79 -0.88 -4.80 36.98
N LEU A 80 -1.60 -4.19 36.04
CA LEU A 80 -2.76 -4.82 35.41
C LEU A 80 -2.35 -6.09 34.65
N ALA A 81 -1.27 -6.05 33.86
CA ALA A 81 -0.75 -7.22 33.15
C ALA A 81 -0.36 -8.38 34.09
N ALA A 82 0.21 -8.07 35.26
CA ALA A 82 0.61 -9.08 36.24
C ALA A 82 -0.57 -9.69 37.02
N THR A 83 -1.67 -8.94 37.18
CA THR A 83 -2.78 -9.31 38.09
C THR A 83 -4.08 -9.67 37.39
N ARG A 84 -4.20 -9.38 36.09
CA ARG A 84 -5.40 -9.58 35.27
C ARG A 84 -5.08 -10.40 34.01
N PRO A 85 -6.08 -11.08 33.42
CA PRO A 85 -5.92 -11.84 32.17
C PRO A 85 -5.88 -10.91 30.94
N TYR A 86 -5.00 -9.90 30.97
CA TYR A 86 -4.87 -8.89 29.92
C TYR A 86 -3.60 -9.13 29.12
N LEU A 87 -3.68 -8.88 27.82
CA LEU A 87 -2.53 -8.93 26.93
C LEU A 87 -1.85 -7.56 26.91
N PHE A 88 -0.55 -7.51 26.63
CA PHE A 88 0.20 -6.26 26.76
C PHE A 88 1.21 -6.04 25.63
N TRP A 89 1.49 -4.76 25.38
CA TRP A 89 2.56 -4.30 24.52
C TRP A 89 3.22 -3.06 25.12
N PHE A 90 4.51 -3.17 25.47
CA PHE A 90 5.32 -2.08 25.99
C PHE A 90 6.43 -1.70 24.99
N PRO A 91 6.20 -0.70 24.13
CA PRO A 91 7.11 -0.36 23.02
C PRO A 91 8.55 0.00 23.44
N GLU A 92 8.77 0.50 24.66
CA GLU A 92 10.13 0.84 25.14
C GLU A 92 11.00 -0.42 25.38
N ASP A 93 10.38 -1.55 25.72
CA ASP A 93 11.06 -2.78 26.11
C ASP A 93 10.89 -3.91 25.08
N ASP A 94 10.23 -3.67 23.94
CA ASP A 94 9.81 -4.70 22.97
C ASP A 94 10.87 -5.07 21.92
N ARG A 95 12.00 -4.36 21.88
CA ARG A 95 13.08 -4.54 20.88
C ARG A 95 12.59 -4.44 19.42
N GLN A 96 11.56 -3.63 19.16
CA GLN A 96 10.89 -3.47 17.86
C GLN A 96 10.17 -4.73 17.34
N LEU A 97 9.85 -5.65 18.24
CA LEU A 97 9.16 -6.92 17.96
C LEU A 97 7.84 -7.04 18.73
N GLY A 98 7.28 -5.92 19.21
CA GLY A 98 6.14 -5.95 20.12
C GLY A 98 4.83 -6.35 19.44
N ILE A 99 4.65 -6.07 18.14
CA ILE A 99 3.48 -6.54 17.40
C ILE A 99 3.51 -8.06 17.20
N GLU A 100 4.68 -8.63 16.87
CA GLU A 100 4.90 -10.06 16.84
C GLU A 100 4.56 -10.70 18.20
N ALA A 101 5.08 -10.11 19.28
CA ALA A 101 4.86 -10.58 20.64
C ALA A 101 3.39 -10.49 21.07
N LEU A 102 2.67 -9.43 20.68
CA LEU A 102 1.25 -9.26 20.98
C LEU A 102 0.39 -10.28 20.22
N CYS A 103 0.69 -10.53 18.94
CA CYS A 103 0.01 -11.55 18.15
C CYS A 103 0.29 -12.96 18.68
N ALA A 104 1.53 -13.26 19.09
CA ALA A 104 1.86 -14.52 19.75
C ALA A 104 1.10 -14.68 21.08
N GLN A 105 0.94 -13.60 21.87
CA GLN A 105 0.11 -13.58 23.07
C GLN A 105 -1.34 -13.92 22.75
N LEU A 106 -1.93 -13.29 21.73
CA LEU A 106 -3.30 -13.55 21.28
C LEU A 106 -3.50 -15.02 20.89
N ILE A 107 -2.64 -15.54 20.02
CA ILE A 107 -2.72 -16.92 19.51
C ILE A 107 -2.62 -17.92 20.66
N ALA A 108 -1.61 -17.78 21.53
CA ALA A 108 -1.34 -18.73 22.59
C ALA A 108 -2.36 -18.65 23.73
N TYR A 109 -2.79 -17.44 24.11
CA TYR A 109 -3.73 -17.24 25.22
C TYR A 109 -5.14 -17.74 24.89
N HIS A 110 -5.54 -17.66 23.62
CA HIS A 110 -6.86 -18.09 23.14
C HIS A 110 -6.85 -19.47 22.45
N ASP A 111 -5.70 -20.14 22.38
CA ASP A 111 -5.50 -21.40 21.66
C ASP A 111 -6.11 -21.39 20.25
N LEU A 112 -5.79 -20.32 19.49
CA LEU A 112 -6.34 -20.15 18.14
C LEU A 112 -5.88 -21.28 17.19
N PRO A 113 -6.70 -21.66 16.19
CA PRO A 113 -6.34 -22.73 15.24
C PRO A 113 -5.07 -22.39 14.45
N ILE A 114 -4.16 -23.35 14.35
CA ILE A 114 -2.78 -23.20 13.83
C ILE A 114 -1.97 -22.19 14.65
N SER A 115 -1.24 -22.68 15.65
CA SER A 115 -0.45 -21.88 16.59
C SER A 115 0.88 -21.42 15.99
N LEU A 116 0.83 -20.68 14.88
CA LEU A 116 1.99 -20.11 14.18
C LEU A 116 1.84 -18.60 14.06
N LEU A 117 2.96 -17.87 14.17
CA LEU A 117 2.97 -16.45 13.94
C LEU A 117 2.94 -16.17 12.41
N PRO A 118 1.99 -15.37 11.90
CA PRO A 118 1.95 -15.05 10.48
C PRO A 118 3.20 -14.29 10.02
N PRO A 119 3.83 -14.67 8.88
CA PRO A 119 5.05 -14.00 8.41
C PRO A 119 4.86 -12.51 8.09
N THR A 120 3.63 -12.09 7.77
CA THR A 120 3.27 -10.70 7.47
C THR A 120 2.81 -9.90 8.69
N VAL A 121 2.96 -10.41 9.91
CA VAL A 121 2.47 -9.75 11.14
C VAL A 121 2.97 -8.31 11.34
N ASN A 122 4.14 -7.96 10.79
CA ASN A 122 4.73 -6.63 10.87
C ASN A 122 4.57 -5.81 9.57
N ARG A 123 3.73 -6.27 8.65
CA ARG A 123 3.40 -5.59 7.38
C ARG A 123 2.38 -4.48 7.61
N ASP A 124 1.23 -4.82 8.21
CA ASP A 124 0.14 -3.90 8.49
C ASP A 124 -0.74 -4.40 9.65
N ALA A 125 -1.85 -3.68 9.90
CA ALA A 125 -2.77 -4.01 10.99
C ALA A 125 -3.74 -5.15 10.69
N VAL A 126 -3.81 -5.65 9.45
CA VAL A 126 -4.85 -6.62 9.02
C VAL A 126 -4.71 -7.93 9.78
N VAL A 127 -3.48 -8.41 9.97
CA VAL A 127 -3.21 -9.64 10.74
C VAL A 127 -3.69 -9.49 12.19
N LEU A 128 -3.36 -8.37 12.84
CA LEU A 128 -3.79 -8.10 14.20
C LEU A 128 -5.31 -7.99 14.29
N GLU A 129 -5.95 -7.25 13.38
CA GLU A 129 -7.41 -7.09 13.31
C GLU A 129 -8.12 -8.44 13.18
N GLY A 130 -7.63 -9.32 12.28
CA GLY A 130 -8.17 -10.67 12.12
C GLY A 130 -8.05 -11.52 13.37
N LEU A 131 -6.87 -11.54 14.00
CA LEU A 131 -6.64 -12.27 15.26
C LEU A 131 -7.51 -11.73 16.40
N LEU A 132 -7.74 -10.42 16.46
CA LEU A 132 -8.62 -9.81 17.46
C LEU A 132 -10.09 -10.20 17.25
N VAL A 133 -10.56 -10.24 16.00
CA VAL A 133 -11.92 -10.70 15.67
C VAL A 133 -12.08 -12.18 16.07
N GLU A 134 -11.12 -13.04 15.72
CA GLU A 134 -11.16 -14.46 16.08
C GLU A 134 -11.14 -14.67 17.61
N ALA A 135 -10.23 -14.00 18.31
CA ALA A 135 -10.12 -14.09 19.76
C ALA A 135 -11.37 -13.55 20.48
N ALA A 136 -11.96 -12.46 19.98
CA ALA A 136 -13.18 -11.89 20.55
C ALA A 136 -14.40 -12.81 20.36
N ALA A 137 -14.49 -13.52 19.22
CA ALA A 137 -15.59 -14.46 18.94
C ALA A 137 -15.62 -15.67 19.88
N LEU A 138 -14.48 -16.01 20.50
CA LEU A 138 -14.38 -17.09 21.50
C LEU A 138 -14.82 -16.67 22.91
N ARG A 139 -15.12 -15.38 23.15
CA ARG A 139 -15.47 -14.85 24.46
C ARG A 139 -16.97 -14.55 24.56
N SER A 140 -17.51 -14.63 25.77
CA SER A 140 -18.87 -14.12 26.08
C SER A 140 -18.88 -12.59 26.10
N SER A 141 -20.01 -11.97 25.76
CA SER A 141 -20.22 -10.51 25.80
C SER A 141 -19.81 -9.85 27.12
N ASP A 142 -19.97 -10.56 28.24
CA ASP A 142 -19.74 -10.05 29.59
C ASP A 142 -18.25 -10.03 29.99
N GLN A 143 -17.35 -10.49 29.11
CA GLN A 143 -15.91 -10.53 29.35
C GLN A 143 -15.13 -10.03 28.13
N PRO A 144 -14.92 -8.71 27.99
CA PRO A 144 -14.19 -8.16 26.86
C PRO A 144 -12.73 -8.64 26.82
N LEU A 145 -12.18 -8.71 25.62
CA LEU A 145 -10.74 -8.88 25.40
C LEU A 145 -10.05 -7.54 25.68
N VAL A 146 -9.13 -7.50 26.64
CA VAL A 146 -8.45 -6.26 27.03
C VAL A 146 -6.97 -6.30 26.63
N LEU A 147 -6.54 -5.24 25.93
CA LEU A 147 -5.17 -5.02 25.48
C LEU A 147 -4.59 -3.80 26.21
N LEU A 148 -3.40 -3.94 26.78
CA LEU A 148 -2.68 -2.88 27.47
C LEU A 148 -1.55 -2.39 26.57
N ILE A 149 -1.64 -1.16 26.07
CA ILE A 149 -0.63 -0.59 25.18
C ILE A 149 -0.07 0.67 25.83
N ASP A 150 1.23 0.68 26.07
CA ASP A 150 1.92 1.89 26.53
C ASP A 150 2.28 2.80 25.35
N GLN A 151 2.66 4.04 25.65
CA GLN A 151 2.89 5.05 24.64
C GLN A 151 3.99 4.65 23.65
N PHE A 152 3.76 4.94 22.38
CA PHE A 152 4.80 4.83 21.36
C PHE A 152 5.75 6.04 21.48
N THR A 153 7.00 5.81 21.87
CA THR A 153 7.99 6.90 22.05
C THR A 153 8.36 7.60 20.72
N ASN A 154 8.54 8.92 20.77
CA ASN A 154 8.79 9.77 19.59
C ASN A 154 10.14 9.49 18.85
N TYR A 155 10.04 8.76 17.72
CA TYR A 155 10.55 9.01 16.35
C TYR A 155 11.94 9.58 16.02
N HIS A 156 13.00 9.19 16.74
CA HIS A 156 14.36 9.26 16.15
C HIS A 156 15.02 7.90 15.96
N MET A 157 14.37 6.81 16.36
CA MET A 157 14.96 5.47 16.38
C MET A 157 14.12 4.36 15.73
N THR A 158 12.89 4.66 15.30
CA THR A 158 11.98 3.67 14.71
C THR A 158 11.54 4.14 13.34
N MET A 159 12.01 3.42 12.31
CA MET A 159 11.76 3.70 10.89
C MET A 159 10.33 3.36 10.45
N ARG A 160 9.68 2.45 11.17
CA ARG A 160 8.31 2.01 10.90
C ARG A 160 7.39 2.58 11.97
N PRO A 161 6.30 3.26 11.61
CA PRO A 161 5.29 3.63 12.60
C PRO A 161 4.74 2.35 13.24
N PRO A 162 4.38 2.40 14.53
CA PRO A 162 3.80 1.26 15.21
C PRO A 162 2.46 0.88 14.54
N ILE A 163 2.23 -0.42 14.43
CA ILE A 163 1.03 -0.96 13.81
C ILE A 163 -0.08 -0.97 14.86
N PHE A 164 -1.09 -0.11 14.66
CA PHE A 164 -2.29 -0.03 15.50
C PHE A 164 -3.52 -0.41 14.67
N PRO A 165 -4.51 -1.13 15.23
CA PRO A 165 -5.75 -1.48 14.53
C PRO A 165 -6.46 -0.26 13.95
N ALA A 166 -6.88 -0.34 12.70
CA ALA A 166 -7.62 0.72 12.02
C ALA A 166 -9.07 0.85 12.52
N ALA A 167 -9.61 -0.22 13.09
CA ALA A 167 -10.83 -0.27 13.87
C ALA A 167 -10.68 -1.29 15.00
N ILE A 168 -11.23 -0.99 16.17
CA ILE A 168 -11.26 -1.94 17.29
C ILE A 168 -12.51 -2.83 17.13
N PRO A 169 -12.36 -4.16 17.01
CA PRO A 169 -13.49 -5.06 16.84
C PRO A 169 -14.47 -5.03 18.02
N HIS A 170 -15.69 -5.48 17.79
CA HIS A 170 -16.68 -5.67 18.87
C HIS A 170 -16.13 -6.63 19.94
N GLY A 171 -16.36 -6.34 21.23
CA GLY A 171 -15.86 -7.16 22.34
C GLY A 171 -14.39 -6.95 22.69
N VAL A 172 -13.69 -6.02 22.02
CA VAL A 172 -12.28 -5.69 22.29
C VAL A 172 -12.16 -4.29 22.89
N ILE A 173 -11.41 -4.16 23.98
CA ILE A 173 -11.08 -2.88 24.61
C ILE A 173 -9.56 -2.71 24.63
N VAL A 174 -9.07 -1.58 24.14
CA VAL A 174 -7.67 -1.20 24.25
C VAL A 174 -7.54 -0.13 25.33
N ILE A 175 -6.68 -0.37 26.33
CA ILE A 175 -6.24 0.64 27.28
C ILE A 175 -4.90 1.19 26.77
N TYR A 176 -4.89 2.46 26.36
CA TYR A 176 -3.73 3.12 25.79
C TYR A 176 -3.24 4.26 26.69
N ALA A 177 -1.99 4.20 27.14
CA ALA A 177 -1.39 5.29 27.89
C ALA A 177 -0.73 6.32 26.96
N HIS A 178 -0.89 7.62 27.26
CA HIS A 178 -0.19 8.68 26.55
C HIS A 178 0.00 9.95 27.38
N GLU A 179 0.95 10.77 26.95
CA GLU A 179 1.20 12.09 27.52
C GLU A 179 0.12 13.13 27.12
N PRO A 180 -0.15 14.14 27.99
CA PRO A 180 -1.01 15.27 27.66
C PRO A 180 -0.51 15.99 26.41
N GLY A 181 -1.42 16.33 25.50
CA GLY A 181 -1.09 17.01 24.24
C GLY A 181 -0.69 16.06 23.10
N MET A 182 -0.49 14.77 23.37
CA MET A 182 -0.37 13.76 22.31
C MET A 182 -1.76 13.33 21.84
N THR A 183 -1.97 13.29 20.53
CA THR A 183 -3.20 12.75 19.95
C THR A 183 -3.14 11.21 19.98
N PRO A 184 -4.13 10.52 20.58
CA PRO A 184 -4.18 9.07 20.55
C PRO A 184 -4.39 8.54 19.11
N PRO A 185 -4.06 7.27 18.83
CA PRO A 185 -4.18 6.68 17.49
C PRO A 185 -5.61 6.72 16.90
N MET A 186 -6.62 6.76 17.77
CA MET A 186 -8.02 6.95 17.41
C MET A 186 -8.77 7.67 18.52
N ALA A 187 -9.98 8.14 18.23
CA ALA A 187 -10.82 8.82 19.21
C ALA A 187 -11.15 7.90 20.40
N PRO A 188 -10.83 8.30 21.64
CA PRO A 188 -11.15 7.52 22.83
C PRO A 188 -12.64 7.60 23.17
N LYS A 189 -13.21 6.51 23.69
CA LYS A 189 -14.55 6.50 24.30
C LYS A 189 -14.53 6.97 25.74
N VAL A 190 -13.44 6.68 26.44
CA VAL A 190 -13.22 7.03 27.85
C VAL A 190 -11.79 7.54 28.00
N THR A 191 -11.62 8.63 28.72
CA THR A 191 -10.31 9.21 29.06
C THR A 191 -10.22 9.29 30.59
N LEU A 192 -9.16 8.73 31.16
CA LEU A 192 -8.88 8.80 32.59
C LEU A 192 -7.59 9.59 32.83
N ASP A 193 -7.67 10.63 33.65
CA ASP A 193 -6.50 11.36 34.13
C ASP A 193 -5.89 10.61 35.32
N LEU A 194 -4.61 10.23 35.22
CA LEU A 194 -3.90 9.52 36.28
C LEU A 194 -3.23 10.47 37.30
N MET A 195 -3.21 11.76 37.02
CA MET A 195 -2.65 12.79 37.91
C MET A 195 -3.68 13.87 38.22
N PRO A 196 -4.84 13.51 38.83
CA PRO A 196 -5.79 14.51 39.28
C PRO A 196 -5.16 15.40 40.35
N ASP A 197 -5.46 16.70 40.32
CA ASP A 197 -5.05 17.67 41.35
C ASP A 197 -5.92 17.51 42.61
N ASP A 198 -5.79 16.36 43.27
CA ASP A 198 -6.54 16.01 44.47
C ASP A 198 -5.62 15.59 45.65
N GLU A 199 -6.16 15.70 46.87
CA GLU A 199 -5.43 15.33 48.10
C GLU A 199 -5.01 13.85 48.11
N HIS A 200 -5.71 12.99 47.35
CA HIS A 200 -5.47 11.55 47.33
C HIS A 200 -4.21 11.18 46.53
N HIS A 201 -3.95 11.90 45.45
CA HIS A 201 -2.73 11.78 44.65
C HIS A 201 -1.50 12.20 45.45
N VAL A 202 -1.58 13.34 46.14
CA VAL A 202 -0.51 13.83 47.04
C VAL A 202 -0.24 12.82 48.16
N HIS A 203 -1.29 12.28 48.79
CA HIS A 203 -1.14 11.24 49.80
C HIS A 203 -0.48 9.95 49.25
N THR A 204 -0.79 9.59 48.00
CA THR A 204 -0.19 8.41 47.34
C THR A 204 1.30 8.62 47.05
N LEU A 205 1.69 9.82 46.61
CA LEU A 205 3.09 10.22 46.41
C LEU A 205 3.89 10.18 47.73
N HIS A 206 3.30 10.70 48.81
CA HIS A 206 3.92 10.66 50.15
C HIS A 206 4.19 9.22 50.61
N ARG A 207 3.17 8.36 50.49
CA ARG A 207 3.29 6.93 50.85
C ARG A 207 4.31 6.21 49.98
N PHE A 208 4.42 6.57 48.70
CA PHE A 208 5.44 6.04 47.80
C PHE A 208 6.86 6.46 48.23
N ALA A 209 7.06 7.72 48.61
CA ALA A 209 8.34 8.20 49.15
C ALA A 209 8.73 7.44 50.44
N ALA A 210 7.77 7.26 51.36
CA ALA A 210 7.99 6.50 52.59
C ALA A 210 8.39 5.03 52.32
N GLN A 211 7.78 4.38 51.32
CA GLN A 211 8.15 3.01 50.94
C GLN A 211 9.56 2.91 50.35
N LEU A 212 10.08 3.98 49.74
CA LEU A 212 11.47 4.05 49.29
C LEU A 212 12.47 4.27 50.44
N GLY A 213 11.99 4.37 51.68
CA GLY A 213 12.82 4.53 52.88
C GLY A 213 13.12 5.98 53.25
N CYS A 214 12.37 6.94 52.70
CA CYS A 214 12.46 8.35 53.12
C CYS A 214 11.76 8.55 54.48
N ASP A 215 12.32 9.41 55.33
CA ASP A 215 11.61 9.88 56.53
C ASP A 215 10.44 10.80 56.16
N ASP A 216 9.59 11.12 57.14
CA ASP A 216 8.34 11.86 56.93
C ASP A 216 8.58 13.28 56.39
N GLU A 217 9.60 13.98 56.91
CA GLU A 217 9.94 15.34 56.45
C GLU A 217 10.42 15.34 54.99
N LEU A 218 11.29 14.39 54.62
CA LEU A 218 11.75 14.23 53.25
C LEU A 218 10.62 13.76 52.34
N ALA A 219 9.74 12.88 52.80
CA ALA A 219 8.60 12.39 52.03
C ALA A 219 7.61 13.51 51.68
N VAL A 220 7.29 14.39 52.64
CA VAL A 220 6.48 15.61 52.39
C VAL A 220 7.16 16.50 51.36
N ARG A 221 8.46 16.74 51.52
CA ARG A 221 9.21 17.61 50.62
C ARG A 221 9.31 17.06 49.20
N LEU A 222 9.69 15.79 49.05
CA LEU A 222 9.74 15.12 47.75
C LEU A 222 8.39 15.13 47.06
N SER A 223 7.30 14.91 47.80
CA SER A 223 5.94 14.97 47.26
C SER A 223 5.63 16.38 46.73
N SER A 224 5.91 17.43 47.50
CA SER A 224 5.69 18.83 47.09
C SER A 224 6.54 19.26 45.89
N GLN A 225 7.79 18.78 45.80
CA GLN A 225 8.73 19.13 44.72
C GLN A 225 8.55 18.26 43.47
N SER A 226 7.84 17.15 43.56
CA SER A 226 7.72 16.19 42.45
C SER A 226 6.94 16.71 41.24
N GLY A 227 6.12 17.74 41.42
CA GLY A 227 5.12 18.14 40.42
C GLY A 227 4.17 16.99 40.08
N GLY A 228 3.93 16.09 41.04
CA GLY A 228 3.07 14.92 40.90
C GLY A 228 3.71 13.68 40.27
N SER A 229 5.02 13.71 39.95
CA SER A 229 5.74 12.63 39.26
C SER A 229 6.30 11.58 40.23
N PHE A 230 5.84 10.33 40.12
CA PHE A 230 6.43 9.20 40.84
C PHE A 230 7.88 8.94 40.41
N LEU A 231 8.20 9.16 39.14
CA LEU A 231 9.56 9.02 38.63
C LEU A 231 10.50 10.05 39.28
N TYR A 232 10.05 11.29 39.48
CA TYR A 232 10.83 12.28 40.22
C TYR A 232 11.17 11.78 41.62
N ILE A 233 10.17 11.31 42.39
CA ILE A 233 10.38 10.85 43.77
C ILE A 233 11.38 9.70 43.81
N ARG A 234 11.23 8.72 42.92
CA ARG A 234 12.17 7.59 42.80
C ARG A 234 13.60 8.05 42.51
N LEU A 235 13.77 8.96 41.56
CA LEU A 235 15.09 9.46 41.17
C LEU A 235 15.69 10.32 42.28
N ALA A 236 14.95 11.31 42.79
CA ALA A 236 15.39 12.23 43.82
C ALA A 236 15.79 11.51 45.12
N ALA A 237 14.98 10.56 45.60
CA ALA A 237 15.30 9.76 46.79
C ALA A 237 16.67 9.05 46.64
N LYS A 238 16.90 8.38 45.50
CA LYS A 238 18.18 7.68 45.25
C LYS A 238 19.35 8.65 45.01
N LEU A 239 19.10 9.79 44.37
CA LEU A 239 20.13 10.80 44.09
C LEU A 239 20.62 11.51 45.36
N LEU A 240 19.74 11.71 46.34
CA LEU A 240 20.10 12.21 47.67
C LEU A 240 20.99 11.22 48.41
N THR A 241 20.62 9.93 48.42
CA THR A 241 21.43 8.86 49.04
C THR A 241 22.82 8.75 48.42
N ASN A 242 22.93 9.00 47.11
CA ASN A 242 24.19 8.96 46.38
C ASN A 242 25.00 10.27 46.46
N GLY A 243 24.50 11.30 47.17
CA GLY A 243 25.21 12.57 47.38
C GLY A 243 25.32 13.49 46.16
N LEU A 244 24.59 13.21 45.07
CA LEU A 244 24.57 14.07 43.87
C LEU A 244 23.76 15.35 44.09
N PHE A 245 22.76 15.27 44.97
CA PHE A 245 21.95 16.40 45.40
C PHE A 245 21.94 16.44 46.93
N THR A 246 21.71 17.62 47.47
CA THR A 246 21.36 17.82 48.88
C THR A 246 19.90 18.23 48.98
N ASP A 247 19.31 18.04 50.16
CA ASP A 247 17.91 18.36 50.41
C ASP A 247 17.55 19.82 50.04
N ALA A 248 18.40 20.79 50.40
CA ALA A 248 18.22 22.20 50.04
C ALA A 248 18.36 22.52 48.54
N THR A 249 18.86 21.57 47.74
CA THR A 249 19.17 21.78 46.33
C THR A 249 18.24 21.01 45.39
N LEU A 250 17.18 20.38 45.88
CA LEU A 250 16.19 19.72 45.04
C LEU A 250 15.37 20.73 44.22
N PRO A 251 15.39 20.65 42.89
CA PRO A 251 14.59 21.51 42.02
C PRO A 251 13.15 20.97 41.88
N GLN A 252 12.19 21.86 41.62
CA GLN A 252 10.79 21.47 41.42
C GLN A 252 10.57 20.84 40.04
N GLY A 253 10.07 19.60 40.01
CA GLY A 253 9.67 18.87 38.81
C GLY A 253 10.79 18.11 38.11
N LEU A 254 10.40 17.11 37.31
CA LEU A 254 11.30 16.17 36.64
C LEU A 254 12.27 16.86 35.65
N THR A 255 11.77 17.79 34.84
CA THR A 255 12.60 18.51 33.86
C THR A 255 13.68 19.36 34.55
N ALA A 256 13.32 20.06 35.64
CA ALA A 256 14.28 20.88 36.39
C ALA A 256 15.35 20.02 37.09
N LEU A 257 14.99 18.81 37.53
CA LEU A 257 15.94 17.82 38.05
C LEU A 257 16.98 17.44 36.98
N TYR A 258 16.53 17.12 35.77
CA TYR A 258 17.43 16.82 34.65
C TYR A 258 18.29 18.02 34.25
N GLU A 259 17.72 19.23 34.21
CA GLU A 259 18.47 20.44 33.92
C GLU A 259 19.61 20.67 34.91
N LYS A 260 19.34 20.49 36.20
CA LYS A 260 20.32 20.72 37.25
C LYS A 260 21.46 19.71 37.13
N TRP A 261 21.14 18.43 36.97
CA TRP A 261 22.14 17.39 36.70
C TRP A 261 22.97 17.72 35.46
N TRP A 262 22.32 18.05 34.33
CA TRP A 262 22.98 18.37 33.07
C TRP A 262 23.95 19.56 33.14
N LYS A 263 23.55 20.61 33.87
CA LYS A 263 24.38 21.81 34.09
C LYS A 263 25.65 21.48 34.90
N GLN A 264 25.57 20.56 35.84
CA GLN A 264 26.71 20.11 36.67
C GLN A 264 27.70 19.20 35.93
N LEU A 265 27.30 18.58 34.81
CA LEU A 265 28.19 17.71 34.03
C LEU A 265 29.32 18.50 33.36
N ALA A 266 30.55 17.99 33.52
CA ALA A 266 31.70 18.38 32.71
C ALA A 266 31.51 17.99 31.23
N SER A 267 32.35 18.51 30.34
CA SER A 267 32.28 18.25 28.88
C SER A 267 32.35 16.77 28.54
N SER A 268 33.23 16.00 29.20
CA SER A 268 33.36 14.56 29.04
C SER A 268 32.10 13.79 29.47
N GLY A 269 31.51 14.18 30.61
CA GLY A 269 30.23 13.63 31.07
C GLY A 269 29.08 13.91 30.11
N ARG A 270 29.00 15.12 29.54
CA ARG A 270 28.00 15.43 28.51
C ARG A 270 28.21 14.61 27.23
N LYS A 271 29.46 14.39 26.80
CA LYS A 271 29.80 13.52 25.64
C LYS A 271 29.31 12.08 25.87
N LEU A 272 29.55 11.51 27.05
CA LEU A 272 29.09 10.17 27.42
C LEU A 272 27.56 10.08 27.49
N ALA A 273 26.89 11.07 28.09
CA ALA A 273 25.42 11.11 28.14
C ALA A 273 24.79 11.22 26.74
N GLN A 274 25.38 12.04 25.85
CA GLN A 274 24.97 12.13 24.45
C GLN A 274 25.20 10.83 23.69
N LEU A 275 26.30 10.12 23.98
CA LEU A 275 26.59 8.82 23.38
C LEU A 275 25.53 7.78 23.76
N LEU A 276 25.19 7.67 25.04
CA LEU A 276 24.13 6.77 25.52
C LEU A 276 22.77 7.14 24.94
N ALA A 277 22.48 8.44 24.80
CA ALA A 277 21.24 8.91 24.19
C ALA A 277 21.16 8.62 22.68
N ALA A 278 22.29 8.75 21.95
CA ALA A 278 22.39 8.45 20.53
C ALA A 278 22.36 6.96 20.22
N ALA A 279 22.93 6.13 21.10
CA ALA A 279 22.89 4.68 20.96
C ALA A 279 21.48 4.13 21.15
N GLY A 280 20.83 4.61 22.21
CA GLY A 280 19.48 4.26 22.56
C GLY A 280 19.16 2.77 22.77
N ALA A 281 20.19 1.95 22.84
CA ALA A 281 20.19 0.56 23.29
C ALA A 281 21.33 0.36 24.30
N PRO A 282 21.34 -0.75 25.08
CA PRO A 282 22.39 -0.99 26.07
C PRO A 282 23.78 -1.05 25.45
N LEU A 283 24.70 -0.20 25.94
CA LEU A 283 26.10 -0.13 25.49
C LEU A 283 27.05 -0.81 26.46
N ALA A 284 28.04 -1.52 25.93
CA ALA A 284 29.15 -2.04 26.71
C ALA A 284 30.17 -0.93 27.05
N LEU A 285 30.84 -1.07 28.21
CA LEU A 285 31.78 -0.06 28.72
C LEU A 285 32.96 0.22 27.77
N ASN A 286 33.45 -0.80 27.06
CA ASN A 286 34.53 -0.68 26.07
C ASN A 286 34.13 0.26 24.91
N ILE A 287 32.90 0.16 24.40
CA ILE A 287 32.41 1.05 23.35
C ILE A 287 32.33 2.50 23.87
N CYS A 288 31.90 2.68 25.12
CA CYS A 288 31.89 4.00 25.75
C CYS A 288 33.29 4.60 25.85
N THR A 289 34.29 3.83 26.28
CA THR A 289 35.68 4.30 26.41
C THR A 289 36.29 4.64 25.06
N ASP A 290 36.13 3.77 24.06
CA ASP A 290 36.74 3.92 22.75
C ASP A 290 36.24 5.18 22.00
N ILE A 291 34.99 5.59 22.25
CA ILE A 291 34.41 6.79 21.62
C ILE A 291 34.66 8.07 22.44
N THR A 292 34.65 7.95 23.77
CA THR A 292 34.82 9.13 24.63
C THR A 292 36.28 9.51 24.84
N ASP A 293 37.22 8.62 24.50
CA ASP A 293 38.66 8.73 24.77
C ASP A 293 38.97 8.76 26.28
N MET A 294 38.06 8.21 27.10
CA MET A 294 38.17 8.14 28.55
C MET A 294 38.64 6.74 28.99
N SER A 295 39.30 6.66 30.15
CA SER A 295 39.69 5.37 30.71
C SER A 295 38.48 4.61 31.30
N ILE A 296 38.54 3.27 31.32
CA ILE A 296 37.48 2.42 31.92
C ILE A 296 37.13 2.87 33.36
N PRO A 297 38.10 3.15 34.27
CA PRO A 297 37.77 3.60 35.63
C PRO A 297 37.04 4.95 35.68
N GLU A 298 37.34 5.87 34.74
CA GLU A 298 36.66 7.17 34.68
C GLU A 298 35.21 7.03 34.21
N VAL A 299 34.97 6.25 33.14
CA VAL A 299 33.62 5.95 32.66
C VAL A 299 32.82 5.23 33.74
N ALA A 300 33.40 4.20 34.37
CA ALA A 300 32.75 3.47 35.46
C ALA A 300 32.37 4.39 36.63
N ARG A 301 33.26 5.30 37.03
CA ARG A 301 33.00 6.28 38.11
C ARG A 301 31.84 7.22 37.76
N LEU A 302 31.78 7.72 36.52
CA LEU A 302 30.67 8.56 36.08
C LEU A 302 29.35 7.79 36.07
N LEU A 303 29.33 6.58 35.50
CA LEU A 303 28.12 5.76 35.45
C LEU A 303 27.66 5.33 36.85
N GLN A 304 28.59 5.03 37.77
CA GLN A 304 28.24 4.76 39.16
C GLN A 304 27.61 5.97 39.84
N SER A 305 28.12 7.18 39.59
CA SER A 305 27.49 8.41 40.10
C SER A 305 26.07 8.58 39.55
N TRP A 306 25.85 8.25 38.28
CA TRP A 306 24.54 8.35 37.62
C TRP A 306 23.66 7.12 37.79
N ALA A 307 24.01 6.17 38.67
CA ALA A 307 23.28 4.91 38.83
C ALA A 307 21.74 5.06 38.93
N PRO A 308 21.16 6.09 39.59
CA PRO A 308 19.70 6.26 39.61
C PRO A 308 19.06 6.51 38.23
N PHE A 309 19.81 7.10 37.29
CA PHE A 309 19.36 7.39 35.93
C PHE A 309 19.59 6.25 34.95
N LEU A 310 20.27 5.19 35.37
CA LEU A 310 20.77 4.13 34.50
C LEU A 310 20.15 2.78 34.85
N GLU A 311 20.04 1.93 33.84
CA GLU A 311 19.70 0.52 33.98
C GLU A 311 20.85 -0.30 33.40
N VAL A 312 21.19 -1.40 34.08
CA VAL A 312 22.22 -2.35 33.64
C VAL A 312 21.54 -3.63 33.17
N ILE A 313 21.72 -3.96 31.89
CA ILE A 313 21.14 -5.12 31.21
C ILE A 313 22.30 -5.91 30.62
N ASP A 314 22.51 -7.14 31.06
CA ASP A 314 23.57 -8.03 30.55
C ASP A 314 24.95 -7.37 30.52
N GLN A 315 25.31 -6.70 31.63
CA GLN A 315 26.56 -5.92 31.79
C GLN A 315 26.70 -4.70 30.86
N ARG A 316 25.64 -4.33 30.15
CA ARG A 316 25.56 -3.14 29.31
C ARG A 316 24.70 -2.08 29.97
N VAL A 317 24.98 -0.82 29.69
CA VAL A 317 24.36 0.33 30.37
C VAL A 317 23.46 1.09 29.40
N THR A 318 22.27 1.46 29.87
CA THR A 318 21.35 2.36 29.16
C THR A 318 20.66 3.31 30.15
N PHE A 319 19.95 4.31 29.64
CA PHE A 319 19.11 5.15 30.50
C PHE A 319 17.90 4.37 30.97
N TYR A 320 17.60 4.51 32.26
CA TYR A 320 16.50 3.80 32.93
C TYR A 320 15.10 4.17 32.42
N HIS A 321 14.94 5.38 31.87
CA HIS A 321 13.66 5.87 31.37
C HIS A 321 13.87 6.76 30.15
N HIS A 322 13.02 6.61 29.12
CA HIS A 322 13.11 7.39 27.88
C HIS A 322 13.14 8.91 28.10
N SER A 323 12.47 9.43 29.14
CA SER A 323 12.40 10.87 29.45
C SER A 323 13.78 11.55 29.52
N ILE A 324 14.80 10.85 30.01
CA ILE A 324 16.17 11.38 30.09
C ILE A 324 16.77 11.49 28.68
N ARG A 325 16.51 10.50 27.83
CA ARG A 325 16.93 10.50 26.44
C ARG A 325 16.26 11.63 25.66
N THR A 326 14.95 11.78 25.80
CA THR A 326 14.17 12.86 25.19
C THR A 326 14.72 14.23 25.62
N PHE A 327 14.98 14.42 26.92
CA PHE A 327 15.60 15.63 27.44
C PHE A 327 16.97 15.92 26.80
N ILE A 328 17.84 14.92 26.68
CA ILE A 328 19.16 15.09 26.04
C ILE A 328 19.03 15.43 24.55
N GLN A 329 18.09 14.78 23.86
CA GLN A 329 17.83 15.00 22.43
C GLN A 329 17.39 16.43 22.13
N GLU A 330 16.45 16.96 22.90
CA GLU A 330 15.96 18.34 22.75
C GLU A 330 17.10 19.37 22.92
N ARG A 331 18.01 19.12 23.87
CA ARG A 331 19.13 20.03 24.19
C ARG A 331 20.34 19.87 23.27
N SER A 332 20.49 18.73 22.60
CA SER A 332 21.73 18.34 21.91
C SER A 332 21.55 17.95 20.43
N ARG A 333 20.47 18.38 19.75
CA ARG A 333 20.16 17.98 18.36
C ARG A 333 21.37 17.94 17.40
N SER A 334 22.16 19.01 17.33
CA SER A 334 23.35 19.07 16.46
C SER A 334 24.53 18.20 16.93
N ARG A 335 24.68 18.03 18.25
CA ARG A 335 25.75 17.23 18.86
C ARG A 335 25.46 15.73 18.78
N LEU A 336 24.19 15.31 18.72
CA LEU A 336 23.83 13.91 18.53
C LEU A 336 24.28 13.37 17.18
N ALA A 337 24.14 14.15 16.10
CA ALA A 337 24.70 13.77 14.79
C ALA A 337 26.22 13.52 14.87
N THR A 338 26.93 14.26 15.73
CA THR A 338 28.36 14.02 15.98
C THR A 338 28.60 12.72 16.75
N SER A 339 27.74 12.38 17.72
CA SER A 339 27.78 11.09 18.42
C SER A 339 27.53 9.91 17.47
N HIS A 340 26.55 10.00 16.55
CA HIS A 340 26.35 8.98 15.51
C HIS A 340 27.58 8.86 14.60
N THR A 341 28.18 9.97 14.17
CA THR A 341 29.45 9.96 13.42
C THR A 341 30.59 9.31 14.20
N ALA A 342 30.60 9.38 15.53
CA ALA A 342 31.64 8.76 16.34
C ALA A 342 31.54 7.22 16.34
N PHE A 343 30.32 6.66 16.34
CA PHE A 343 30.12 5.21 16.13
C PHE A 343 30.64 4.74 14.77
N LEU A 344 30.43 5.53 13.70
CA LEU A 344 30.98 5.22 12.38
C LEU A 344 32.51 5.23 12.36
N ARG A 345 33.13 6.18 13.06
CA ARG A 345 34.60 6.22 13.18
C ARG A 345 35.12 5.01 13.92
N LEU A 346 34.47 4.62 15.02
CA LEU A 346 34.85 3.42 15.76
C LEU A 346 34.75 2.17 14.88
N ALA A 347 33.64 2.02 14.14
CA ALA A 347 33.47 0.95 13.16
C ALA A 347 34.62 0.95 12.14
N GLN A 348 34.94 2.12 11.56
CA GLN A 348 36.02 2.28 10.59
C GLN A 348 37.40 1.94 11.17
N THR A 349 37.66 2.25 12.45
CA THR A 349 38.90 1.88 13.13
C THR A 349 39.04 0.36 13.31
N ARG A 350 37.91 -0.35 13.49
CA ARG A 350 37.91 -1.79 13.75
C ARG A 350 37.89 -2.65 12.49
N SER A 351 37.28 -2.17 11.40
CA SER A 351 37.12 -2.92 10.14
C SER A 351 37.78 -2.27 8.92
N GLY A 352 38.44 -1.12 9.08
CA GLY A 352 38.95 -0.34 7.93
C GLY A 352 37.79 0.18 7.06
N GLU A 353 37.95 0.12 5.74
CA GLU A 353 36.91 0.49 4.77
C GLU A 353 35.91 -0.64 4.47
N HIS A 354 36.17 -1.86 4.97
CA HIS A 354 35.38 -3.06 4.72
C HIS A 354 34.45 -3.35 5.92
N PHE A 355 33.36 -2.60 6.04
CA PHE A 355 32.44 -2.71 7.18
C PHE A 355 31.81 -4.10 7.34
N GLU A 356 31.71 -4.88 6.26
CA GLU A 356 31.25 -6.27 6.27
C GLU A 356 32.14 -7.22 7.11
N GLN A 357 33.35 -6.80 7.48
CA GLN A 357 34.25 -7.54 8.36
C GLN A 357 33.93 -7.35 9.85
N LEU A 358 32.98 -6.48 10.21
CA LEU A 358 32.49 -6.34 11.58
C LEU A 358 31.67 -7.58 11.96
N LEU A 359 32.33 -8.53 12.64
CA LEU A 359 31.69 -9.76 13.10
C LEU A 359 30.75 -9.50 14.28
N HIS A 360 29.57 -10.14 14.26
CA HIS A 360 28.63 -10.13 15.38
C HIS A 360 29.23 -10.68 16.69
N GLU A 361 30.25 -11.53 16.61
CA GLU A 361 30.92 -12.14 17.77
C GLU A 361 31.84 -11.17 18.50
N SER A 362 32.54 -10.29 17.77
CA SER A 362 33.45 -9.31 18.37
C SER A 362 32.72 -8.03 18.79
N ASP A 363 31.77 -7.55 17.96
CA ASP A 363 31.09 -6.27 18.18
C ASP A 363 29.60 -6.28 17.79
N PRO A 364 28.75 -7.02 18.53
CA PRO A 364 27.35 -7.23 18.17
C PRO A 364 26.54 -5.92 18.09
N TYR A 365 26.90 -4.92 18.90
CA TYR A 365 26.22 -3.63 18.89
C TYR A 365 26.44 -2.88 17.57
N LEU A 366 27.70 -2.77 17.12
CA LEU A 366 28.05 -2.05 15.90
C LEU A 366 27.48 -2.78 14.69
N ALA A 367 27.65 -4.10 14.61
CA ALA A 367 27.10 -4.90 13.51
C ALA A 367 25.58 -4.70 13.34
N THR A 368 24.83 -4.54 14.44
CA THR A 368 23.36 -4.38 14.39
C THR A 368 22.88 -2.94 14.16
N ASN A 369 23.68 -1.93 14.53
CA ASN A 369 23.22 -0.53 14.56
C ASN A 369 24.01 0.40 13.61
N LEU A 370 24.90 -0.14 12.77
CA LEU A 370 25.75 0.69 11.93
C LEU A 370 24.94 1.49 10.89
N ALA A 371 23.96 0.86 10.24
CA ALA A 371 23.09 1.53 9.27
C ALA A 371 22.28 2.66 9.92
N HIS A 372 21.76 2.44 11.13
CA HIS A 372 21.12 3.46 11.96
C HIS A 372 22.06 4.65 12.23
N HIS A 373 23.28 4.39 12.70
CA HIS A 373 24.25 5.45 12.96
C HIS A 373 24.66 6.17 11.68
N LEU A 374 24.74 5.48 10.55
CA LEU A 374 25.03 6.08 9.26
C LEU A 374 23.93 7.05 8.84
N ALA A 375 22.68 6.63 8.94
CA ALA A 375 21.49 7.40 8.56
C ALA A 375 21.30 8.68 9.40
N LEU A 376 21.74 8.68 10.66
CA LEU A 376 21.61 9.83 11.58
C LEU A 376 22.91 10.64 11.76
N SER A 377 23.97 10.30 11.00
CA SER A 377 25.25 10.99 11.03
C SER A 377 25.23 12.37 10.35
N THR A 378 26.33 13.10 10.47
CA THR A 378 26.53 14.39 9.80
C THR A 378 26.40 14.29 8.28
N ILE A 379 25.92 15.36 7.62
CA ILE A 379 25.65 15.39 6.16
C ILE A 379 26.86 14.93 5.35
N SER A 380 28.06 15.40 5.69
CA SER A 380 29.31 15.03 5.00
C SER A 380 29.58 13.51 5.05
N LYS A 381 29.27 12.84 6.16
CA LYS A 381 29.47 11.38 6.27
C LYS A 381 28.37 10.58 5.59
N ARG A 382 27.13 11.09 5.58
CA ARG A 382 26.03 10.49 4.81
C ARG A 382 26.30 10.42 3.31
N LYS A 383 26.90 11.47 2.74
CA LYS A 383 27.23 11.54 1.29
C LYS A 383 28.40 10.64 0.88
N ASN A 384 29.39 10.43 1.75
CA ASN A 384 30.64 9.75 1.37
C ASN A 384 30.59 8.22 1.47
N ALA A 385 29.61 7.64 2.15
CA ALA A 385 29.53 6.18 2.40
C ALA A 385 28.43 5.53 1.55
N LEU A 386 28.41 5.79 0.23
CA LEU A 386 27.25 5.58 -0.65
C LEU A 386 26.59 4.19 -0.58
N HIS A 387 27.32 3.10 -0.30
CA HIS A 387 26.73 1.74 -0.33
C HIS A 387 27.17 0.87 0.85
N LEU A 388 26.59 1.09 2.04
CA LEU A 388 26.81 0.18 3.18
C LEU A 388 26.21 -1.20 2.92
N ILE A 389 24.99 -1.24 2.37
CA ILE A 389 24.26 -2.49 2.12
C ILE A 389 24.62 -3.02 0.73
N THR A 390 25.59 -3.93 0.72
CA THR A 390 26.08 -4.64 -0.46
C THR A 390 25.69 -6.12 -0.40
N ARG A 391 25.86 -6.85 -1.51
CA ARG A 391 25.65 -8.31 -1.53
C ARG A 391 26.49 -9.05 -0.48
N THR A 392 27.72 -8.61 -0.24
CA THR A 392 28.59 -9.21 0.78
C THR A 392 28.08 -8.96 2.20
N TRP A 393 27.60 -7.74 2.49
CA TRP A 393 26.93 -7.42 3.76
C TRP A 393 25.74 -8.36 4.01
N ILE A 394 24.86 -8.50 3.02
CA ILE A 394 23.66 -9.36 3.11
C ILE A 394 24.05 -10.81 3.41
N ARG A 395 24.96 -11.40 2.62
CA ARG A 395 25.38 -12.80 2.78
C ARG A 395 26.07 -13.07 4.11
N MET A 396 26.86 -12.12 4.63
CA MET A 396 27.50 -12.29 5.94
C MET A 396 26.48 -12.26 7.08
N HIS A 397 25.54 -11.31 7.06
CA HIS A 397 24.49 -11.24 8.06
C HIS A 397 23.55 -12.46 8.04
N GLU A 398 23.19 -12.94 6.85
CA GLU A 398 22.41 -14.16 6.69
C GLU A 398 23.12 -15.37 7.28
N ARG A 399 24.42 -15.55 7.01
CA ARG A 399 25.22 -16.64 7.60
C ARG A 399 25.29 -16.58 9.12
N HIS A 400 25.35 -15.40 9.70
CA HIS A 400 25.45 -15.22 11.15
C HIS A 400 24.11 -15.37 11.88
N THR A 401 23.03 -14.84 11.30
CA THR A 401 21.72 -14.77 11.97
C THR A 401 20.74 -15.85 11.50
N GLY A 402 21.01 -16.49 10.36
CA GLY A 402 20.14 -17.50 9.74
C GLY A 402 18.89 -16.93 9.06
N HIS A 403 18.74 -15.60 8.98
CA HIS A 403 17.57 -14.94 8.41
C HIS A 403 17.90 -13.52 7.94
N LEU A 404 17.04 -12.91 7.11
CA LEU A 404 17.29 -11.58 6.53
C LEU A 404 16.59 -10.42 7.26
N LYS A 405 15.89 -10.66 8.37
CA LYS A 405 15.11 -9.63 9.10
C LYS A 405 15.97 -8.46 9.63
N ALA A 406 17.16 -8.74 10.15
CA ALA A 406 18.09 -7.70 10.59
C ALA A 406 18.56 -6.83 9.42
N VAL A 407 18.88 -7.46 8.29
CA VAL A 407 19.35 -6.77 7.07
C VAL A 407 18.24 -5.94 6.44
N ALA A 408 16.98 -6.39 6.50
CA ALA A 408 15.83 -5.59 6.08
C ALA A 408 15.69 -4.30 6.92
N THR A 409 16.05 -4.35 8.20
CA THR A 409 16.07 -3.17 9.09
C THR A 409 17.20 -2.23 8.68
N ASP A 410 18.38 -2.76 8.37
CA ASP A 410 19.50 -1.96 7.86
C ASP A 410 19.17 -1.28 6.53
N ALA A 411 18.53 -1.99 5.60
CA ALA A 411 18.08 -1.45 4.33
C ALA A 411 17.02 -0.36 4.49
N ALA A 412 16.14 -0.47 5.50
CA ALA A 412 15.19 0.60 5.82
C ALA A 412 15.91 1.88 6.29
N TRP A 413 16.96 1.76 7.10
CA TRP A 413 17.81 2.91 7.47
C TRP A 413 18.58 3.48 6.27
N ASP A 414 19.01 2.62 5.36
CA ASP A 414 19.66 3.06 4.13
C ASP A 414 18.69 3.85 3.24
N LEU A 415 17.45 3.38 3.10
CA LEU A 415 16.39 4.11 2.42
C LEU A 415 16.13 5.48 3.08
N TYR A 416 16.02 5.54 4.41
CA TYR A 416 15.90 6.82 5.14
C TYR A 416 17.02 7.81 4.85
N ARG A 417 18.22 7.30 4.67
CA ARG A 417 19.36 8.11 4.28
C ARG A 417 19.21 8.58 2.83
N ALA A 418 18.85 7.68 1.91
CA ALA A 418 18.65 7.97 0.49
C ALA A 418 17.58 9.04 0.24
N THR A 419 16.50 9.09 1.04
CA THR A 419 15.48 10.16 0.92
C THR A 419 16.03 11.57 1.18
N ARG A 420 17.20 11.67 1.82
CA ARG A 420 17.90 12.93 2.13
C ARG A 420 19.12 13.17 1.24
N LEU A 421 19.37 12.27 0.28
CA LEU A 421 20.35 12.45 -0.79
C LEU A 421 19.64 12.99 -2.04
N HIS A 422 20.39 13.56 -2.98
CA HIS A 422 19.83 14.14 -4.20
C HIS A 422 19.67 13.10 -5.33
N SER A 423 20.46 12.02 -5.35
CA SER A 423 20.39 11.00 -6.41
C SER A 423 19.05 10.25 -6.44
N VAL A 424 18.37 10.25 -7.61
CA VAL A 424 17.17 9.45 -7.87
C VAL A 424 17.51 7.96 -7.98
N ALA A 425 18.64 7.62 -8.62
CA ALA A 425 19.08 6.24 -8.74
C ALA A 425 19.34 5.59 -7.36
N ASP A 426 19.97 6.31 -6.43
CA ASP A 426 20.19 5.82 -5.06
C ASP A 426 18.88 5.63 -4.30
N LEU A 427 17.92 6.54 -4.50
CA LEU A 427 16.60 6.44 -3.90
C LEU A 427 15.84 5.20 -4.40
N VAL A 428 15.81 4.98 -5.72
CA VAL A 428 15.16 3.80 -6.33
C VAL A 428 15.87 2.51 -5.87
N ARG A 429 17.20 2.47 -5.92
CA ARG A 429 18.00 1.32 -5.47
C ARG A 429 17.72 0.98 -4.01
N ALA A 430 17.81 1.94 -3.10
CA ALA A 430 17.57 1.71 -1.68
C ALA A 430 16.11 1.27 -1.41
N THR A 431 15.16 1.81 -2.18
CA THR A 431 13.74 1.45 -2.11
C THR A 431 13.51 -0.01 -2.51
N ALA A 432 13.98 -0.40 -3.71
CA ALA A 432 13.84 -1.77 -4.22
C ALA A 432 14.56 -2.80 -3.32
N LEU A 433 15.75 -2.46 -2.83
CA LEU A 433 16.50 -3.32 -1.92
C LEU A 433 15.78 -3.51 -0.58
N ALA A 434 15.27 -2.43 0.02
CA ALA A 434 14.54 -2.50 1.29
C ALA A 434 13.22 -3.29 1.17
N GLY A 435 12.47 -3.11 0.08
CA GLY A 435 11.25 -3.87 -0.20
C GLY A 435 11.52 -5.37 -0.42
N THR A 436 12.56 -5.69 -1.21
CA THR A 436 12.98 -7.08 -1.48
C THR A 436 13.47 -7.77 -0.21
N LEU A 437 14.32 -7.13 0.59
CA LEU A 437 14.79 -7.69 1.86
C LEU A 437 13.67 -7.83 2.90
N THR A 438 12.67 -6.94 2.88
CA THR A 438 11.49 -7.07 3.75
C THR A 438 10.66 -8.31 3.39
N LEU A 439 10.51 -8.62 2.10
CA LEU A 439 9.88 -9.86 1.65
C LEU A 439 10.73 -11.08 2.04
N LEU A 440 12.03 -11.07 1.74
CA LEU A 440 12.96 -12.17 2.04
C LEU A 440 13.20 -12.40 3.54
N GLY A 441 12.96 -11.39 4.38
CA GLY A 441 13.02 -11.50 5.83
C GLY A 441 11.85 -12.27 6.44
N ARG A 442 10.82 -12.64 5.66
CA ARG A 442 9.67 -13.44 6.12
C ARG A 442 10.07 -14.91 6.19
N THR A 443 9.93 -15.52 7.37
CA THR A 443 10.33 -16.91 7.61
C THR A 443 9.25 -17.66 8.39
N LEU A 444 9.20 -18.99 8.20
CA LEU A 444 8.47 -19.91 9.06
C LEU A 444 9.36 -21.11 9.41
N PRO A 445 9.37 -21.56 10.67
CA PRO A 445 10.10 -22.77 11.05
C PRO A 445 9.42 -24.01 10.46
N VAL A 446 10.14 -24.71 9.58
CA VAL A 446 9.62 -25.87 8.80
C VAL A 446 8.96 -26.92 9.69
N ASP A 447 9.65 -27.36 10.74
CA ASP A 447 9.18 -28.43 11.61
C ASP A 447 7.93 -28.01 12.39
N GLU A 448 7.83 -26.73 12.76
CA GLU A 448 6.67 -26.19 13.48
C GLU A 448 5.44 -26.06 12.58
N VAL A 449 5.61 -25.74 11.29
CA VAL A 449 4.49 -25.69 10.34
C VAL A 449 3.80 -27.04 10.25
N VAL A 450 4.59 -28.10 10.14
CA VAL A 450 4.09 -29.48 10.04
C VAL A 450 3.54 -29.95 11.38
N SER A 451 4.26 -29.71 12.49
CA SER A 451 3.85 -30.16 13.82
C SER A 451 2.51 -29.54 14.24
N THR A 452 2.31 -28.25 13.98
CA THR A 452 1.08 -27.52 14.32
C THR A 452 -0.10 -27.96 13.44
N PHE A 453 0.12 -28.20 12.15
CA PHE A 453 -0.92 -28.77 11.28
C PHE A 453 -1.34 -30.17 11.74
N VAL A 454 -0.38 -31.06 12.04
CA VAL A 454 -0.68 -32.40 12.57
C VAL A 454 -1.37 -32.34 13.94
N ALA A 455 -0.96 -31.40 14.80
CA ALA A 455 -1.60 -31.18 16.10
C ALA A 455 -3.06 -30.73 15.92
N ALA A 456 -3.35 -29.83 14.99
CA ALA A 456 -4.72 -29.41 14.65
C ALA A 456 -5.59 -30.61 14.21
N LEU A 457 -5.06 -31.48 13.33
CA LEU A 457 -5.76 -32.71 12.93
C LEU A 457 -6.03 -33.65 14.12
N LYS A 458 -5.08 -33.76 15.06
CA LYS A 458 -5.26 -34.57 16.28
C LYS A 458 -6.27 -33.99 17.26
N ARG A 459 -6.43 -32.66 17.31
CA ARG A 459 -7.46 -31.97 18.11
C ARG A 459 -8.87 -32.16 17.55
N GLY A 460 -8.99 -32.60 16.30
CA GLY A 460 -10.27 -32.79 15.61
C GLY A 460 -10.70 -31.59 14.78
N ASP A 461 -9.79 -30.66 14.49
CA ASP A 461 -10.07 -29.51 13.61
C ASP A 461 -10.43 -30.00 12.20
N HIS A 462 -11.31 -29.27 11.50
CA HIS A 462 -11.72 -29.65 10.14
C HIS A 462 -10.52 -29.59 9.19
N ARG A 463 -10.16 -30.73 8.60
CA ARG A 463 -8.90 -30.91 7.84
C ARG A 463 -8.70 -29.88 6.72
N ASP A 464 -9.76 -29.51 6.02
CA ASP A 464 -9.69 -28.61 4.87
C ASP A 464 -9.51 -27.15 5.31
N ASP A 465 -10.04 -26.78 6.48
CA ASP A 465 -9.89 -25.44 7.04
C ASP A 465 -8.52 -25.28 7.71
N ALA A 466 -8.05 -26.31 8.43
CA ALA A 466 -6.71 -26.37 8.96
C ALA A 466 -5.66 -26.25 7.85
N LEU A 467 -5.83 -27.03 6.76
CA LEU A 467 -4.92 -26.94 5.62
C LEU A 467 -4.98 -25.58 4.94
N ARG A 468 -6.18 -25.03 4.71
CA ARG A 468 -6.34 -23.71 4.09
C ARG A 468 -5.65 -22.61 4.91
N ARG A 469 -5.79 -22.64 6.24
CA ARG A 469 -5.11 -21.71 7.15
C ARG A 469 -3.60 -21.88 7.08
N THR A 470 -3.09 -23.11 7.15
CA THR A 470 -1.64 -23.38 7.03
C THR A 470 -1.09 -22.92 5.68
N GLN A 471 -1.77 -23.22 4.57
CA GLN A 471 -1.39 -22.78 3.23
C GLN A 471 -1.37 -21.26 3.13
N ALA A 472 -2.39 -20.56 3.66
CA ALA A 472 -2.42 -19.10 3.67
C ALA A 472 -1.24 -18.46 4.44
N LEU A 473 -0.61 -19.16 5.39
CA LEU A 473 0.62 -18.72 6.05
C LEU A 473 1.86 -19.01 5.19
N VAL A 474 1.90 -20.16 4.51
CA VAL A 474 2.99 -20.54 3.60
C VAL A 474 3.03 -19.65 2.36
N ASP A 475 1.88 -19.25 1.83
CA ASP A 475 1.75 -18.35 0.68
C ASP A 475 2.33 -16.95 0.95
N GLN A 476 2.52 -16.58 2.21
CA GLN A 476 3.13 -15.31 2.61
C GLN A 476 4.67 -15.30 2.55
N LEU A 477 5.28 -16.49 2.45
CA LEU A 477 6.72 -16.66 2.35
C LEU A 477 7.22 -16.28 0.95
N PRO A 478 8.46 -15.79 0.83
CA PRO A 478 9.11 -15.66 -0.46
C PRO A 478 9.20 -17.01 -1.17
N ASP A 479 9.05 -16.97 -2.48
CA ASP A 479 9.36 -18.12 -3.34
C ASP A 479 10.85 -18.47 -3.24
N GLY A 480 11.14 -19.76 -3.06
CA GLY A 480 12.49 -20.28 -2.93
C GLY A 480 12.56 -21.52 -2.06
N ARG A 481 13.79 -21.85 -1.65
CA ARG A 481 14.13 -23.12 -1.00
C ARG A 481 13.33 -23.42 0.26
N ASP A 482 13.18 -22.46 1.18
CA ASP A 482 12.52 -22.70 2.45
C ASP A 482 11.03 -22.99 2.27
N LYS A 483 10.36 -22.24 1.39
CA LYS A 483 8.95 -22.48 1.02
C LYS A 483 8.79 -23.85 0.34
N ALA A 484 9.70 -24.21 -0.58
CA ALA A 484 9.70 -25.53 -1.23
C ALA A 484 9.82 -26.67 -0.22
N ILE A 485 10.72 -26.56 0.77
CA ILE A 485 10.87 -27.56 1.83
C ILE A 485 9.58 -27.70 2.64
N ILE A 486 8.94 -26.60 3.01
CA ILE A 486 7.68 -26.60 3.77
C ILE A 486 6.56 -27.27 2.96
N LEU A 487 6.37 -26.88 1.70
CA LEU A 487 5.35 -27.43 0.81
C LEU A 487 5.55 -28.93 0.59
N ARG A 488 6.80 -29.38 0.42
CA ARG A 488 7.11 -30.81 0.31
C ARG A 488 6.69 -31.58 1.56
N ARG A 489 7.08 -31.10 2.75
CA ARG A 489 6.72 -31.76 4.01
C ARG A 489 5.21 -31.76 4.27
N LEU A 490 4.53 -30.65 4.01
CA LEU A 490 3.08 -30.58 4.11
C LEU A 490 2.40 -31.51 3.10
N GLY A 491 2.94 -31.62 1.88
CA GLY A 491 2.51 -32.56 0.85
C GLY A 491 2.59 -34.02 1.30
N GLU A 492 3.72 -34.43 1.88
CA GLU A 492 3.93 -35.75 2.47
C GLU A 492 2.87 -36.06 3.54
N VAL A 493 2.68 -35.15 4.51
CA VAL A 493 1.68 -35.31 5.58
C VAL A 493 0.24 -35.35 5.02
N CYS A 494 -0.09 -34.49 4.06
CA CYS A 494 -1.40 -34.49 3.41
C CYS A 494 -1.67 -35.80 2.67
N TYR A 495 -0.64 -36.41 2.07
CA TYR A 495 -0.76 -37.72 1.43
C TYR A 495 -1.11 -38.81 2.44
N GLU A 496 -0.42 -38.85 3.59
CA GLU A 496 -0.69 -39.78 4.70
C GLU A 496 -2.12 -39.63 5.24
N HIS A 497 -2.62 -38.40 5.32
CA HIS A 497 -3.97 -38.08 5.79
C HIS A 497 -5.07 -38.13 4.71
N ARG A 498 -4.79 -38.80 3.56
CA ARG A 498 -5.75 -39.05 2.44
C ARG A 498 -6.22 -37.79 1.70
N MET A 499 -5.45 -36.70 1.72
CA MET A 499 -5.73 -35.45 1.00
C MET A 499 -4.95 -35.38 -0.33
N ARG A 500 -5.14 -36.38 -1.20
CA ARG A 500 -4.28 -36.61 -2.39
C ARG A 500 -4.19 -35.43 -3.35
N ALA A 501 -5.31 -34.77 -3.68
CA ALA A 501 -5.31 -33.67 -4.64
C ALA A 501 -4.50 -32.46 -4.14
N SER A 502 -4.61 -32.11 -2.85
CA SER A 502 -3.81 -31.04 -2.26
C SER A 502 -2.34 -31.44 -2.12
N ALA A 503 -2.06 -32.69 -1.74
CA ALA A 503 -0.69 -33.21 -1.65
C ALA A 503 0.05 -33.13 -3.00
N MET A 504 -0.58 -33.59 -4.09
CA MET A 504 0.03 -33.53 -5.42
C MET A 504 0.29 -32.11 -5.90
N ARG A 505 -0.63 -31.16 -5.62
CA ARG A 505 -0.43 -29.74 -5.95
C ARG A 505 0.76 -29.14 -5.20
N MET A 506 0.86 -29.35 -3.89
CA MET A 506 1.98 -28.83 -3.09
C MET A 506 3.32 -29.44 -3.47
N LEU A 507 3.35 -30.73 -3.82
CA LEU A 507 4.58 -31.38 -4.29
C LEU A 507 5.03 -30.87 -5.66
N ALA A 508 4.09 -30.61 -6.58
CA ALA A 508 4.40 -29.99 -7.87
C ALA A 508 4.93 -28.56 -7.69
N GLU A 509 4.24 -27.74 -6.89
CA GLU A 509 4.69 -26.37 -6.57
C GLU A 509 6.07 -26.35 -5.90
N ALA A 510 6.34 -27.29 -4.97
CA ALA A 510 7.65 -27.40 -4.35
C ALA A 510 8.76 -27.71 -5.36
N LEU A 511 8.48 -28.49 -6.40
CA LEU A 511 9.44 -28.82 -7.46
C LEU A 511 9.75 -27.58 -8.32
N ASP A 512 8.72 -26.83 -8.69
CA ASP A 512 8.87 -25.60 -9.48
C ASP A 512 9.69 -24.54 -8.72
N LEU A 513 9.56 -24.48 -7.39
CA LEU A 513 10.32 -23.56 -6.53
C LEU A 513 11.78 -23.97 -6.28
N GLU A 514 12.18 -25.20 -6.60
CA GLU A 514 13.58 -25.66 -6.51
C GLU A 514 14.40 -25.27 -7.76
N GLU A 515 13.77 -24.69 -8.79
CA GLU A 515 14.47 -24.18 -9.97
C GLU A 515 15.33 -22.95 -9.63
N PRO A 516 16.57 -22.83 -10.16
CA PRO A 516 17.50 -21.76 -9.83
C PRO A 516 17.19 -20.40 -10.49
N GLU A 517 16.01 -20.23 -11.09
CA GLU A 517 15.62 -19.00 -11.78
C GLU A 517 14.95 -17.98 -10.86
N LEU A 518 14.98 -16.70 -11.26
CA LEU A 518 14.15 -15.69 -10.61
C LEU A 518 12.66 -16.03 -10.75
N PRO A 519 11.87 -15.90 -9.66
CA PRO A 519 10.43 -16.07 -9.72
C PRO A 519 9.81 -15.22 -10.82
N ARG A 520 8.85 -15.78 -11.56
CA ARG A 520 8.12 -15.05 -12.61
C ARG A 520 7.52 -13.72 -12.10
N PRO A 521 6.88 -13.66 -10.90
CA PRO A 521 6.36 -12.39 -10.39
C PRO A 521 7.42 -11.31 -10.23
N TRP A 522 8.65 -11.66 -9.86
CA TRP A 522 9.72 -10.66 -9.70
C TRP A 522 10.17 -10.07 -11.02
N ARG A 523 10.20 -10.90 -12.08
CA ARG A 523 10.47 -10.45 -13.45
C ARG A 523 9.36 -9.54 -13.95
N ASP A 524 8.10 -9.93 -13.76
CA ASP A 524 6.94 -9.13 -14.15
C ASP A 524 6.89 -7.77 -13.44
N GLU A 525 7.05 -7.76 -12.11
CA GLU A 525 7.10 -6.52 -11.31
C GLU A 525 8.22 -5.57 -11.77
N ARG A 526 9.40 -6.12 -12.10
CA ARG A 526 10.53 -5.33 -12.61
C ARG A 526 10.21 -4.79 -14.00
N GLU A 527 9.76 -5.64 -14.93
CA GLU A 527 9.45 -5.23 -16.30
C GLU A 527 8.33 -4.18 -16.34
N GLU A 528 7.29 -4.29 -15.52
CA GLU A 528 6.25 -3.26 -15.38
C GLU A 528 6.82 -1.92 -14.92
N THR A 529 7.78 -1.94 -13.99
CA THR A 529 8.49 -0.73 -13.54
C THR A 529 9.35 -0.14 -14.65
N LEU A 530 10.08 -0.96 -15.40
CA LEU A 530 10.88 -0.54 -16.55
C LEU A 530 10.01 0.06 -17.66
N VAL A 531 8.85 -0.53 -17.94
CA VAL A 531 7.84 0.00 -18.88
C VAL A 531 7.37 1.38 -18.43
N ALA A 532 7.07 1.56 -17.14
CA ALA A 532 6.65 2.85 -16.62
C ALA A 532 7.77 3.91 -16.73
N PHE A 533 9.03 3.54 -16.45
CA PHE A 533 10.19 4.41 -16.62
C PHE A 533 10.41 4.80 -18.08
N ALA A 534 10.31 3.84 -19.01
CA ALA A 534 10.44 4.11 -20.44
C ALA A 534 9.32 5.05 -20.94
N ARG A 535 8.07 4.84 -20.50
CA ARG A 535 6.94 5.73 -20.83
C ARG A 535 7.12 7.15 -20.28
N ALA A 536 7.64 7.29 -19.06
CA ALA A 536 7.98 8.60 -18.51
C ALA A 536 9.08 9.29 -19.36
N ALA A 537 10.09 8.56 -19.80
CA ALA A 537 11.13 9.10 -20.70
C ALA A 537 10.59 9.52 -22.08
N ILE A 538 9.62 8.77 -22.65
CA ILE A 538 8.92 9.16 -23.89
C ILE A 538 8.14 10.47 -23.67
N LYS A 539 7.42 10.57 -22.55
CA LYS A 539 6.63 11.76 -22.19
C LYS A 539 7.50 13.00 -21.99
N ASP A 540 8.68 12.84 -21.40
CA ASP A 540 9.68 13.91 -21.23
C ASP A 540 10.43 14.26 -22.53
N GLY A 541 10.14 13.55 -23.63
CA GLY A 541 10.69 13.84 -24.95
C GLY A 541 12.12 13.35 -25.18
N VAL A 542 12.57 12.34 -24.41
CA VAL A 542 13.90 11.73 -24.54
C VAL A 542 13.80 10.23 -24.93
N PRO A 543 13.35 9.92 -26.16
CA PRO A 543 13.10 8.54 -26.59
C PRO A 543 14.33 7.63 -26.57
N ASP A 544 15.55 8.17 -26.74
CA ASP A 544 16.77 7.36 -26.71
C ASP A 544 17.04 6.79 -25.29
N ILE A 545 16.63 7.51 -24.24
CA ILE A 545 16.65 6.99 -22.87
C ILE A 545 15.61 5.88 -22.69
N ALA A 546 14.41 6.05 -23.27
CA ALA A 546 13.39 5.01 -23.27
C ALA A 546 13.90 3.72 -23.94
N LEU A 547 14.55 3.84 -25.11
CA LEU A 547 15.19 2.70 -25.80
C LEU A 547 16.34 2.10 -24.99
N GLY A 548 17.11 2.91 -24.26
CA GLY A 548 18.11 2.42 -23.31
C GLY A 548 17.49 1.52 -22.24
N ILE A 549 16.36 1.94 -21.68
CA ILE A 549 15.61 1.16 -20.66
C ILE A 549 15.02 -0.11 -21.28
N THR A 550 14.49 -0.07 -22.52
CA THR A 550 13.88 -1.27 -23.14
C THR A 550 14.87 -2.41 -23.36
N THR A 551 16.18 -2.13 -23.42
CA THR A 551 17.21 -3.19 -23.51
C THR A 551 17.23 -4.12 -22.29
N GLN A 552 16.69 -3.67 -21.15
CA GLN A 552 16.59 -4.43 -19.90
C GLN A 552 15.28 -5.24 -19.78
N ILE A 553 14.34 -5.04 -20.71
CA ILE A 553 13.09 -5.79 -20.76
C ILE A 553 13.34 -7.10 -21.52
N GLY A 554 13.23 -8.24 -20.82
CA GLY A 554 13.49 -9.55 -21.39
C GLY A 554 12.36 -10.05 -22.28
N HIS A 555 11.11 -9.72 -21.95
CA HIS A 555 9.95 -10.09 -22.75
C HIS A 555 9.88 -9.33 -24.09
N ALA A 556 10.22 -10.03 -25.18
CA ALA A 556 10.36 -9.44 -26.52
C ALA A 556 9.12 -8.68 -27.01
N GLU A 557 7.92 -9.18 -26.73
CA GLU A 557 6.67 -8.51 -27.10
C GLU A 557 6.43 -7.20 -26.32
N ARG A 558 6.57 -7.21 -24.97
CA ARG A 558 6.46 -6.01 -24.12
C ARG A 558 7.47 -4.96 -24.54
N ARG A 559 8.72 -5.38 -24.80
CA ARG A 559 9.77 -4.53 -25.36
C ARG A 559 9.35 -3.91 -26.70
N GLY A 560 8.88 -4.73 -27.64
CA GLY A 560 8.44 -4.30 -28.96
C GLY A 560 7.28 -3.29 -28.92
N PHE A 561 6.36 -3.42 -27.95
CA PHE A 561 5.28 -2.44 -27.78
C PHE A 561 5.81 -1.05 -27.39
N ILE A 562 6.76 -0.96 -26.45
CA ILE A 562 7.35 0.32 -26.04
C ILE A 562 8.24 0.91 -27.13
N GLU A 563 9.00 0.08 -27.85
CA GLU A 563 9.75 0.51 -29.03
C GLU A 563 8.81 1.07 -30.12
N THR A 564 7.62 0.47 -30.30
CA THR A 564 6.58 1.01 -31.19
C THR A 564 5.99 2.33 -30.69
N GLU A 565 5.81 2.52 -29.38
CA GLU A 565 5.44 3.82 -28.80
C GLU A 565 6.51 4.89 -29.10
N VAL A 566 7.80 4.53 -29.06
CA VAL A 566 8.90 5.41 -29.49
C VAL A 566 8.83 5.74 -30.98
N VAL A 567 8.56 4.75 -31.84
CA VAL A 567 8.33 4.95 -33.29
C VAL A 567 7.23 5.97 -33.52
N ARG A 568 6.07 5.80 -32.87
CA ARG A 568 4.94 6.74 -32.94
C ARG A 568 5.35 8.14 -32.52
N TRP A 569 6.04 8.27 -31.38
CA TRP A 569 6.54 9.56 -30.92
C TRP A 569 7.45 10.22 -31.96
N LEU A 570 8.41 9.47 -32.54
CA LEU A 570 9.32 9.98 -33.57
C LEU A 570 8.58 10.44 -34.84
N LEU A 571 7.54 9.71 -35.26
CA LEU A 571 6.68 10.10 -36.39
C LEU A 571 5.95 11.42 -36.11
N THR A 572 5.45 11.64 -34.87
CA THR A 572 4.82 12.94 -34.52
C THR A 572 5.80 14.11 -34.53
N GLN A 573 7.10 13.85 -34.35
CA GLN A 573 8.17 14.84 -34.41
C GLN A 573 8.82 14.95 -35.80
N ASP A 574 8.24 14.32 -36.83
CA ASP A 574 8.74 14.28 -38.21
C ASP A 574 10.18 13.71 -38.34
N ARG A 575 10.59 12.84 -37.41
CA ARG A 575 11.90 12.17 -37.40
C ARG A 575 11.85 10.81 -38.12
N LEU A 576 11.41 10.82 -39.38
CA LEU A 576 11.04 9.62 -40.14
C LEU A 576 12.17 8.57 -40.25
N THR A 577 13.39 8.99 -40.59
CA THR A 577 14.54 8.07 -40.70
C THR A 577 14.82 7.35 -39.39
N ARG A 578 14.76 8.09 -38.27
CA ARG A 578 14.99 7.51 -36.95
C ARG A 578 13.85 6.57 -36.54
N ALA A 579 12.61 6.92 -36.87
CA ALA A 579 11.45 6.04 -36.64
C ALA A 579 11.62 4.70 -37.38
N GLU A 580 12.07 4.75 -38.63
CA GLU A 580 12.35 3.57 -39.44
C GLU A 580 13.50 2.72 -38.87
N GLU A 581 14.61 3.33 -38.44
CA GLU A 581 15.71 2.62 -37.78
C GLU A 581 15.25 1.85 -36.53
N VAL A 582 14.43 2.51 -35.69
CA VAL A 582 13.91 1.90 -34.46
C VAL A 582 12.95 0.77 -34.80
N ALA A 583 12.00 0.98 -35.71
CA ALA A 583 11.05 -0.05 -36.14
C ALA A 583 11.79 -1.27 -36.73
N HIS A 584 12.86 -1.04 -37.49
CA HIS A 584 13.69 -2.11 -38.06
C HIS A 584 14.45 -2.91 -36.99
N ALA A 585 14.80 -2.29 -35.86
CA ALA A 585 15.52 -2.92 -34.76
C ALA A 585 14.63 -3.75 -33.81
N ILE A 586 13.30 -3.70 -33.96
CA ILE A 586 12.36 -4.46 -33.12
C ILE A 586 12.56 -5.97 -33.39
N GLY A 587 12.89 -6.72 -32.34
CA GLY A 587 13.21 -8.14 -32.46
C GLY A 587 12.00 -9.08 -32.55
N HIS A 588 10.81 -8.64 -32.12
CA HIS A 588 9.60 -9.45 -32.15
C HIS A 588 8.85 -9.23 -33.47
N GLU A 589 8.68 -10.31 -34.25
CA GLU A 589 8.22 -10.28 -35.64
C GLU A 589 6.89 -9.55 -35.84
N HIS A 590 5.88 -9.87 -35.03
CA HIS A 590 4.56 -9.25 -35.16
C HIS A 590 4.61 -7.73 -34.90
N THR A 591 5.27 -7.31 -33.82
CA THR A 591 5.40 -5.88 -33.47
C THR A 591 6.28 -5.12 -34.45
N HIS A 592 7.30 -5.77 -35.01
CA HIS A 592 8.15 -5.22 -36.07
C HIS A 592 7.33 -4.87 -37.32
N GLU A 593 6.52 -5.82 -37.81
CA GLU A 593 5.70 -5.64 -39.01
C GLU A 593 4.70 -4.49 -38.84
N TRP A 594 4.06 -4.38 -37.66
CA TRP A 594 3.16 -3.27 -37.35
C TRP A 594 3.89 -1.92 -37.23
N ALA A 595 5.04 -1.86 -36.56
CA ALA A 595 5.81 -0.63 -36.46
C ALA A 595 6.32 -0.15 -37.84
N MET A 596 6.76 -1.07 -38.69
CA MET A 596 7.18 -0.77 -40.07
C MET A 596 5.99 -0.32 -40.94
N ALA A 597 4.80 -0.89 -40.74
CA ALA A 597 3.57 -0.42 -41.38
C ALA A 597 3.24 1.03 -40.97
N GLU A 598 3.37 1.38 -39.69
CA GLU A 598 3.19 2.76 -39.20
C GLU A 598 4.23 3.72 -39.80
N VAL A 599 5.49 3.29 -39.91
CA VAL A 599 6.55 4.06 -40.57
C VAL A 599 6.23 4.32 -42.05
N ALA A 600 5.70 3.33 -42.76
CA ALA A 600 5.28 3.51 -44.15
C ALA A 600 4.18 4.56 -44.28
N VAL A 601 3.16 4.49 -43.42
CA VAL A 601 2.10 5.50 -43.35
C VAL A 601 2.67 6.88 -43.02
N GLY A 602 3.61 6.96 -42.07
CA GLY A 602 4.32 8.18 -41.71
C GLY A 602 5.07 8.82 -42.88
N HIS A 603 5.86 8.04 -43.62
CA HIS A 603 6.56 8.51 -44.83
C HIS A 603 5.58 9.02 -45.90
N ALA A 604 4.48 8.31 -46.11
CA ALA A 604 3.47 8.72 -47.09
C ALA A 604 2.77 10.03 -46.68
N ARG A 605 2.44 10.20 -45.39
CA ARG A 605 1.85 11.44 -44.84
C ARG A 605 2.79 12.64 -44.97
N ALA A 606 4.10 12.42 -44.86
CA ALA A 606 5.12 13.43 -45.11
C ALA A 606 5.40 13.70 -46.61
N GLY A 607 4.76 12.95 -47.52
CA GLY A 607 4.93 13.09 -48.97
C GLY A 607 6.07 12.28 -49.58
N HIS A 608 6.76 11.44 -48.79
CA HIS A 608 7.82 10.54 -49.25
C HIS A 608 7.25 9.23 -49.82
N ILE A 609 6.43 9.34 -50.87
CA ILE A 609 5.66 8.20 -51.42
C ILE A 609 6.56 7.04 -51.87
N ALA A 610 7.70 7.34 -52.53
CA ALA A 610 8.62 6.30 -52.98
C ALA A 610 9.16 5.47 -51.81
N ARG A 611 9.53 6.14 -50.70
CA ARG A 611 10.03 5.44 -49.51
C ARG A 611 8.92 4.66 -48.81
N ALA A 612 7.72 5.21 -48.73
CA ALA A 612 6.57 4.51 -48.16
C ALA A 612 6.28 3.18 -48.90
N VAL A 613 6.31 3.19 -50.24
CA VAL A 613 6.14 1.98 -51.05
C VAL A 613 7.26 0.98 -50.80
N GLU A 614 8.52 1.43 -50.78
CA GLU A 614 9.66 0.56 -50.47
C GLU A 614 9.52 -0.11 -49.10
N VAL A 615 9.07 0.63 -48.07
CA VAL A 615 8.84 0.07 -46.73
C VAL A 615 7.67 -0.93 -46.75
N LEU A 616 6.55 -0.61 -47.40
CA LEU A 616 5.42 -1.55 -47.53
C LEU A 616 5.81 -2.85 -48.22
N ASP A 617 6.64 -2.78 -49.26
CA ASP A 617 7.10 -3.95 -50.01
C ASP A 617 8.00 -4.89 -49.18
N THR A 618 8.52 -4.42 -48.03
CA THR A 618 9.29 -5.27 -47.10
C THR A 618 8.42 -6.06 -46.14
N LEU A 619 7.15 -5.68 -45.97
CA LEU A 619 6.24 -6.32 -45.03
C LEU A 619 5.77 -7.68 -45.57
N LYS A 620 5.70 -8.66 -44.67
CA LYS A 620 5.22 -10.02 -44.96
C LYS A 620 3.82 -10.26 -44.42
N THR A 621 3.45 -9.54 -43.38
CA THR A 621 2.17 -9.73 -42.70
C THR A 621 1.07 -9.05 -43.51
N GLU A 622 0.24 -9.84 -44.19
CA GLU A 622 -0.86 -9.33 -45.04
C GLU A 622 -1.78 -8.36 -44.30
N THR A 623 -2.05 -8.59 -43.02
CA THR A 623 -2.90 -7.71 -42.21
C THR A 623 -2.26 -6.35 -41.94
N ALA A 624 -0.93 -6.28 -41.78
CA ALA A 624 -0.20 -5.03 -41.58
C ALA A 624 -0.15 -4.20 -42.88
N VAL A 625 0.07 -4.88 -44.02
CA VAL A 625 0.01 -4.27 -45.36
C VAL A 625 -1.40 -3.72 -45.63
N ALA A 626 -2.42 -4.54 -45.39
CA ALA A 626 -3.81 -4.16 -45.57
C ALA A 626 -4.21 -2.97 -44.70
N TRP A 627 -3.78 -2.96 -43.43
CA TRP A 627 -3.99 -1.81 -42.54
C TRP A 627 -3.35 -0.54 -43.10
N ALA A 628 -2.06 -0.56 -43.47
CA ALA A 628 -1.36 0.62 -43.95
C ALA A 628 -1.94 1.14 -45.28
N GLN A 629 -2.28 0.25 -46.22
CA GLN A 629 -2.94 0.63 -47.47
C GLN A 629 -4.34 1.21 -47.22
N SER A 630 -5.09 0.66 -46.25
CA SER A 630 -6.40 1.17 -45.85
C SER A 630 -6.31 2.57 -45.23
N GLU A 631 -5.33 2.82 -44.35
CA GLU A 631 -5.08 4.14 -43.77
C GLU A 631 -4.77 5.18 -44.84
N LEU A 632 -3.90 4.85 -45.79
CA LEU A 632 -3.54 5.75 -46.90
C LEU A 632 -4.72 5.98 -47.85
N ALA A 633 -5.52 4.95 -48.11
CA ALA A 633 -6.77 5.08 -48.87
C ALA A 633 -7.80 5.95 -48.14
N CYS A 634 -7.91 5.82 -46.81
CA CYS A 634 -8.81 6.66 -46.01
C CYS A 634 -8.35 8.12 -45.97
N ASP A 635 -7.03 8.38 -45.86
CA ASP A 635 -6.45 9.72 -45.91
C ASP A 635 -6.74 10.41 -47.26
N THR A 636 -6.58 9.67 -48.37
CA THR A 636 -6.88 10.17 -49.72
C THR A 636 -8.39 10.39 -49.93
N ALA A 637 -9.23 9.45 -49.48
CA ALA A 637 -10.69 9.56 -49.53
C ALA A 637 -11.22 10.75 -48.72
N SER A 638 -10.70 10.94 -47.50
CA SER A 638 -11.10 12.05 -46.61
C SER A 638 -10.74 13.43 -47.17
N ARG A 639 -9.74 13.51 -48.05
CA ARG A 639 -9.37 14.73 -48.79
C ARG A 639 -10.23 14.96 -50.05
N GLY A 640 -11.24 14.12 -50.28
CA GLY A 640 -12.14 14.22 -51.44
C GLY A 640 -11.50 13.74 -52.75
N GLN A 641 -10.51 12.85 -52.69
CA GLN A 641 -9.87 12.28 -53.89
C GLN A 641 -10.54 10.96 -54.28
N ARG A 642 -11.07 10.90 -55.51
CA ARG A 642 -11.82 9.76 -56.06
C ARG A 642 -10.99 8.50 -56.28
N ASP A 643 -9.67 8.66 -56.35
CA ASP A 643 -8.73 7.57 -56.68
C ASP A 643 -8.36 6.69 -55.46
N ALA A 644 -8.85 7.01 -54.26
CA ALA A 644 -8.55 6.32 -53.01
C ALA A 644 -8.76 4.79 -53.07
N ILE A 645 -9.82 4.37 -53.76
CA ILE A 645 -10.22 2.96 -53.89
C ILE A 645 -9.13 2.13 -54.59
N LYS A 646 -8.33 2.72 -55.49
CA LYS A 646 -7.29 2.01 -56.24
C LYS A 646 -6.21 1.42 -55.33
N LEU A 647 -5.94 2.06 -54.18
CA LEU A 647 -4.90 1.62 -53.23
C LEU A 647 -5.26 0.32 -52.51
N VAL A 648 -6.56 0.03 -52.37
CA VAL A 648 -7.04 -1.17 -51.66
C VAL A 648 -7.51 -2.25 -52.62
N GLN A 649 -7.88 -1.91 -53.86
CA GLN A 649 -8.29 -2.89 -54.89
C GLN A 649 -7.21 -3.93 -55.21
N SER A 650 -5.93 -3.60 -55.03
CA SER A 650 -4.81 -4.51 -55.25
C SER A 650 -4.56 -5.51 -54.11
N LEU A 651 -5.29 -5.41 -52.99
CA LEU A 651 -5.13 -6.35 -51.87
C LEU A 651 -5.48 -7.77 -52.32
N PRO A 652 -4.60 -8.76 -52.14
CA PRO A 652 -4.80 -10.12 -52.67
C PRO A 652 -5.93 -10.85 -51.95
N ASN A 653 -6.02 -10.68 -50.62
CA ASN A 653 -7.04 -11.29 -49.80
C ASN A 653 -8.37 -10.54 -49.96
N GLU A 654 -9.39 -11.22 -50.49
CA GLU A 654 -10.71 -10.65 -50.77
C GLU A 654 -11.40 -10.12 -49.51
N TYR A 655 -11.28 -10.84 -48.39
CA TYR A 655 -11.89 -10.41 -47.13
C TYR A 655 -11.25 -9.12 -46.59
N LEU A 656 -9.92 -9.03 -46.60
CA LEU A 656 -9.20 -7.81 -46.20
C LEU A 656 -9.50 -6.65 -47.17
N ARG A 657 -9.65 -6.93 -48.46
CA ARG A 657 -10.05 -5.95 -49.46
C ARG A 657 -11.45 -5.41 -49.19
N ASP A 658 -12.41 -6.28 -48.90
CA ASP A 658 -13.79 -5.89 -48.57
C ASP A 658 -13.86 -5.05 -47.30
N GLN A 659 -13.10 -5.42 -46.26
CA GLN A 659 -12.95 -4.59 -45.06
C GLN A 659 -12.35 -3.22 -45.36
N ALA A 660 -11.28 -3.16 -46.17
CA ALA A 660 -10.65 -1.92 -46.58
C ALA A 660 -11.60 -1.03 -47.41
N LEU A 661 -12.39 -1.62 -48.30
CA LEU A 661 -13.41 -0.92 -49.09
C LEU A 661 -14.50 -0.33 -48.19
N ALA A 662 -14.94 -1.03 -47.15
CA ALA A 662 -15.89 -0.50 -46.18
C ALA A 662 -15.34 0.73 -45.43
N LEU A 663 -14.07 0.67 -44.99
CA LEU A 663 -13.39 1.81 -44.34
C LEU A 663 -13.25 3.00 -45.30
N VAL A 664 -12.85 2.76 -46.55
CA VAL A 664 -12.74 3.79 -47.60
C VAL A 664 -14.10 4.40 -47.91
N ALA A 665 -15.17 3.61 -48.02
CA ALA A 665 -16.52 4.10 -48.22
C ALA A 665 -16.92 5.08 -47.12
N HIS A 666 -16.64 4.74 -45.85
CA HIS A 666 -16.88 5.63 -44.73
C HIS A 666 -16.02 6.90 -44.78
N ALA A 667 -14.74 6.80 -45.16
CA ALA A 667 -13.85 7.96 -45.31
C ALA A 667 -14.27 8.90 -46.47
N LEU A 668 -14.80 8.36 -47.57
CA LEU A 668 -15.33 9.15 -48.69
C LEU A 668 -16.50 10.03 -48.28
N VAL A 669 -17.31 9.60 -47.31
CA VAL A 669 -18.36 10.43 -46.72
C VAL A 669 -17.78 11.69 -46.08
N LYS A 670 -16.66 11.58 -45.34
CA LYS A 670 -15.95 12.75 -44.78
C LYS A 670 -15.42 13.68 -45.87
N GLY A 671 -15.04 13.12 -47.01
CA GLY A 671 -14.67 13.86 -48.22
C GLY A 671 -15.85 14.49 -48.99
N ASN A 672 -17.09 14.38 -48.49
CA ASN A 672 -18.34 14.79 -49.15
C ASN A 672 -18.62 14.07 -50.49
N LEU A 673 -18.12 12.84 -50.67
CA LEU A 673 -18.30 12.03 -51.86
C LEU A 673 -19.31 10.89 -51.62
N PHE A 674 -20.56 11.24 -51.30
CA PHE A 674 -21.60 10.28 -50.87
C PHE A 674 -21.97 9.24 -51.93
N GLU A 675 -22.06 9.65 -53.20
CA GLU A 675 -22.35 8.72 -54.30
C GLU A 675 -21.22 7.70 -54.48
N GLU A 676 -19.97 8.14 -54.37
CA GLU A 676 -18.80 7.28 -54.46
C GLU A 676 -18.68 6.36 -53.25
N ALA A 677 -18.99 6.84 -52.04
CA ALA A 677 -19.07 6.02 -50.84
C ALA A 677 -20.08 4.87 -51.03
N THR A 678 -21.28 5.18 -51.54
CA THR A 678 -22.31 4.17 -51.83
C THR A 678 -21.86 3.21 -52.92
N ALA A 679 -21.23 3.71 -53.98
CA ALA A 679 -20.69 2.88 -55.06
C ALA A 679 -19.54 1.98 -54.58
N THR A 680 -18.72 2.45 -53.63
CA THR A 680 -17.63 1.68 -53.01
C THR A 680 -18.21 0.56 -52.15
N ALA A 681 -19.19 0.86 -51.30
CA ALA A 681 -19.89 -0.17 -50.53
C ALA A 681 -20.55 -1.22 -51.43
N GLN A 682 -21.13 -0.82 -52.56
CA GLN A 682 -21.73 -1.74 -53.53
C GLN A 682 -20.72 -2.70 -54.18
N GLN A 683 -19.43 -2.34 -54.26
CA GLN A 683 -18.38 -3.19 -54.82
C GLN A 683 -17.93 -4.30 -53.86
N ILE A 684 -18.29 -4.22 -52.58
CA ILE A 684 -17.97 -5.23 -51.57
C ILE A 684 -18.67 -6.54 -51.94
N ILE A 685 -17.90 -7.62 -52.03
CA ILE A 685 -18.43 -8.92 -52.49
C ILE A 685 -19.13 -9.62 -51.34
N ASN A 686 -18.48 -9.66 -50.18
CA ASN A 686 -19.01 -10.27 -48.97
C ASN A 686 -20.29 -9.53 -48.52
N THR A 687 -21.42 -10.24 -48.53
CA THR A 687 -22.75 -9.68 -48.24
C THR A 687 -22.88 -9.17 -46.80
N GLU A 688 -22.21 -9.78 -45.84
CA GLU A 688 -22.19 -9.33 -44.45
C GLU A 688 -21.44 -8.01 -44.30
N ILE A 689 -20.23 -7.89 -44.86
CA ILE A 689 -19.46 -6.65 -44.83
C ILE A 689 -20.21 -5.54 -45.59
N ARG A 690 -20.84 -5.89 -46.73
CA ARG A 690 -21.62 -4.93 -47.52
C ARG A 690 -22.86 -4.43 -46.79
N ALA A 691 -23.63 -5.33 -46.17
CA ALA A 691 -24.78 -4.98 -45.35
C ALA A 691 -24.35 -4.04 -44.22
N GLN A 692 -23.27 -4.36 -43.51
CA GLN A 692 -22.74 -3.52 -42.44
C GLN A 692 -22.28 -2.15 -42.97
N ALA A 693 -21.59 -2.10 -44.11
CA ALA A 693 -21.16 -0.85 -44.73
C ALA A 693 -22.36 0.04 -45.10
N PHE A 694 -23.46 -0.52 -45.64
CA PHE A 694 -24.68 0.24 -45.90
C PHE A 694 -25.35 0.75 -44.63
N ILE A 695 -25.39 -0.06 -43.57
CA ILE A 695 -25.88 0.36 -42.25
C ILE A 695 -25.05 1.53 -41.71
N ASP A 696 -23.72 1.43 -41.78
CA ASP A 696 -22.79 2.45 -41.29
C ASP A 696 -22.89 3.75 -42.10
N LEU A 697 -23.04 3.66 -43.42
CA LEU A 697 -23.24 4.82 -44.29
C LEU A 697 -24.57 5.52 -44.01
N ALA A 698 -25.63 4.76 -43.72
CA ALA A 698 -26.94 5.30 -43.37
C ALA A 698 -26.95 6.08 -42.04
N LEU A 699 -26.02 5.77 -41.13
CA LEU A 699 -25.84 6.53 -39.88
C LEU A 699 -25.30 7.94 -40.14
N VAL A 700 -24.44 8.10 -41.14
CA VAL A 700 -23.81 9.40 -41.46
C VAL A 700 -24.66 10.19 -42.47
N THR A 701 -25.28 9.48 -43.41
CA THR A 701 -26.17 10.04 -44.43
C THR A 701 -27.52 9.35 -44.28
N PRO A 702 -28.45 9.91 -43.47
CA PRO A 702 -29.74 9.28 -43.20
C PRO A 702 -30.53 9.07 -44.49
N ALA A 703 -30.44 7.86 -45.04
CA ALA A 703 -31.05 7.49 -46.30
C ALA A 703 -31.69 6.11 -46.13
N LYS A 704 -33.03 6.08 -46.14
CA LYS A 704 -33.79 4.85 -46.04
C LYS A 704 -33.42 3.84 -47.14
N GLU A 705 -33.08 4.33 -48.33
CA GLU A 705 -32.64 3.50 -49.46
C GLU A 705 -31.40 2.65 -49.14
N LEU A 706 -30.46 3.16 -48.34
CA LEU A 706 -29.29 2.39 -47.91
C LEU A 706 -29.68 1.28 -46.94
N LEU A 707 -30.62 1.55 -46.04
CA LEU A 707 -31.15 0.54 -45.12
C LEU A 707 -32.01 -0.50 -45.83
N ASP A 708 -32.75 -0.11 -46.87
CA ASP A 708 -33.50 -1.06 -47.71
C ASP A 708 -32.52 -2.01 -48.42
N ARG A 709 -31.43 -1.51 -49.00
CA ARG A 709 -30.35 -2.35 -49.57
C ARG A 709 -29.70 -3.25 -48.52
N ALA A 710 -29.41 -2.73 -47.34
CA ALA A 710 -28.90 -3.55 -46.24
C ALA A 710 -29.91 -4.63 -45.82
N THR A 711 -31.21 -4.33 -45.84
CA THR A 711 -32.29 -5.29 -45.54
C THR A 711 -32.28 -6.44 -46.55
N ASP A 712 -32.12 -6.12 -47.83
CA ASP A 712 -32.00 -7.12 -48.90
C ASP A 712 -30.76 -7.99 -48.72
N ASP A 713 -29.60 -7.39 -48.44
CA ASP A 713 -28.36 -8.14 -48.18
C ASP A 713 -28.49 -9.03 -46.93
N VAL A 714 -29.04 -8.51 -45.82
CA VAL A 714 -29.30 -9.27 -44.57
C VAL A 714 -30.28 -10.43 -44.79
N ALA A 715 -31.19 -10.33 -45.75
CA ALA A 715 -32.07 -11.45 -46.11
C ALA A 715 -31.32 -12.60 -46.79
N THR A 716 -30.15 -12.34 -47.38
CA THR A 716 -29.29 -13.34 -48.04
C THR A 716 -28.17 -13.89 -47.15
N VAL A 717 -27.93 -13.28 -45.99
CA VAL A 717 -26.94 -13.77 -45.02
C VAL A 717 -27.56 -14.91 -44.23
N ASP A 718 -26.92 -16.08 -44.27
CA ASP A 718 -27.33 -17.28 -43.54
C ASP A 718 -26.52 -17.48 -42.26
N GLY A 719 -27.06 -18.25 -41.32
CA GLY A 719 -26.38 -18.65 -40.09
C GLY A 719 -26.30 -17.55 -39.02
N ASP A 720 -25.34 -17.70 -38.11
CA ASP A 720 -25.25 -16.89 -36.90
C ASP A 720 -24.86 -15.42 -37.18
N ASN A 721 -24.20 -15.15 -38.31
CA ASN A 721 -23.77 -13.79 -38.71
C ASN A 721 -24.95 -12.88 -39.11
N ARG A 722 -26.12 -13.46 -39.39
CA ARG A 722 -27.33 -12.69 -39.75
C ARG A 722 -27.88 -11.91 -38.55
N MET A 723 -27.79 -12.49 -37.36
CA MET A 723 -28.41 -11.94 -36.16
C MET A 723 -27.83 -10.56 -35.78
N PRO A 724 -26.50 -10.38 -35.67
CA PRO A 724 -25.90 -9.06 -35.40
C PRO A 724 -26.34 -7.98 -36.39
N LEU A 725 -26.44 -8.31 -37.68
CA LEU A 725 -26.85 -7.38 -38.73
C LEU A 725 -28.32 -6.98 -38.62
N ILE A 726 -29.22 -7.92 -38.32
CA ILE A 726 -30.65 -7.62 -38.07
C ILE A 726 -30.77 -6.61 -36.93
N VAL A 727 -30.04 -6.82 -35.83
CA VAL A 727 -30.10 -5.90 -34.71
C VAL A 727 -29.47 -4.55 -35.05
N ALA A 728 -28.33 -4.51 -35.77
CA ALA A 728 -27.71 -3.28 -36.23
C ALA A 728 -28.64 -2.46 -37.14
N LEU A 729 -29.27 -3.13 -38.11
CA LEU A 729 -30.27 -2.56 -39.01
C LEU A 729 -31.48 -2.02 -38.24
N ALA A 730 -32.04 -2.79 -37.30
CA ALA A 730 -33.15 -2.36 -36.45
C ALA A 730 -32.79 -1.12 -35.62
N THR A 731 -31.59 -1.09 -35.03
CA THR A 731 -31.12 0.09 -34.29
C THR A 731 -30.92 1.30 -35.17
N THR A 732 -30.43 1.14 -36.41
CA THR A 732 -30.24 2.27 -37.33
C THR A 732 -31.57 2.80 -37.84
N TYR A 733 -32.57 1.94 -38.07
CA TYR A 733 -33.95 2.38 -38.31
C TYR A 733 -34.48 3.26 -37.16
N ALA A 734 -34.21 2.88 -35.91
CA ALA A 734 -34.60 3.68 -34.75
C ALA A 734 -33.84 5.02 -34.69
N ILE A 735 -32.55 5.07 -35.06
CA ILE A 735 -31.75 6.30 -35.13
C ILE A 735 -32.34 7.31 -36.12
N ILE A 736 -32.77 6.85 -37.30
CA ILE A 736 -33.37 7.72 -38.32
C ILE A 736 -34.87 8.04 -38.04
N GLY A 737 -35.40 7.61 -36.89
CA GLY A 737 -36.77 7.89 -36.45
C GLY A 737 -37.85 6.95 -36.98
N ASP A 738 -37.50 5.86 -37.67
CA ASP A 738 -38.45 4.86 -38.17
C ASP A 738 -38.62 3.70 -37.16
N GLN A 739 -39.29 4.00 -36.04
CA GLN A 739 -39.55 3.02 -34.99
C GLN A 739 -40.33 1.79 -35.49
N ALA A 740 -41.25 1.98 -36.45
CA ALA A 740 -42.04 0.89 -37.00
C ALA A 740 -41.15 -0.11 -37.75
N SER A 741 -40.24 0.37 -38.61
CA SER A 741 -39.27 -0.47 -39.30
C SER A 741 -38.25 -1.09 -38.34
N ALA A 742 -37.85 -0.37 -37.29
CA ALA A 742 -36.98 -0.92 -36.25
C ALA A 742 -37.59 -2.15 -35.57
N LEU A 743 -38.82 -2.03 -35.05
CA LEU A 743 -39.51 -3.14 -34.37
C LEU A 743 -39.85 -4.28 -35.34
N LYS A 744 -40.22 -3.97 -36.59
CA LYS A 744 -40.46 -4.98 -37.63
C LYS A 744 -39.19 -5.77 -37.94
N THR A 745 -38.04 -5.11 -37.99
CA THR A 745 -36.75 -5.73 -38.26
C THR A 745 -36.33 -6.61 -37.08
N ALA A 746 -36.46 -6.13 -35.84
CA ALA A 746 -36.21 -6.92 -34.64
C ALA A 746 -37.10 -8.17 -34.53
N ALA A 747 -38.34 -8.11 -35.01
CA ALA A 747 -39.25 -9.26 -35.06
C ALA A 747 -38.80 -10.38 -36.01
N LEU A 748 -37.78 -10.17 -36.84
CA LEU A 748 -37.16 -11.22 -37.66
C LEU A 748 -36.28 -12.18 -36.84
N LEU A 749 -35.93 -11.81 -35.60
CA LEU A 749 -35.17 -12.62 -34.67
C LEU A 749 -36.10 -13.69 -34.07
N THR A 750 -35.79 -14.95 -34.36
CA THR A 750 -36.62 -16.10 -33.92
C THR A 750 -36.22 -16.63 -32.55
N ASP A 751 -34.96 -16.42 -32.16
CA ASP A 751 -34.50 -16.67 -30.80
C ASP A 751 -35.05 -15.61 -29.85
N LYS A 752 -35.61 -16.07 -28.72
CA LYS A 752 -36.31 -15.19 -27.78
C LYS A 752 -35.36 -14.25 -27.04
N GLU A 753 -34.16 -14.72 -26.70
CA GLU A 753 -33.18 -13.92 -25.97
C GLU A 753 -32.64 -12.80 -26.87
N GLU A 754 -32.27 -13.13 -28.10
CA GLU A 754 -31.82 -12.14 -29.09
C GLU A 754 -32.91 -11.15 -29.48
N HIS A 755 -34.17 -11.61 -29.57
CA HIS A 755 -35.30 -10.72 -29.78
C HIS A 755 -35.47 -9.70 -28.65
N HIS A 756 -35.30 -10.10 -27.38
CA HIS A 756 -35.36 -9.19 -26.24
C HIS A 756 -34.18 -8.20 -26.25
N ARG A 757 -32.94 -8.68 -26.49
CA ARG A 757 -31.76 -7.82 -26.65
C ARG A 757 -31.91 -6.77 -27.73
N ALA A 758 -32.57 -7.11 -28.83
CA ALA A 758 -32.87 -6.15 -29.90
C ALA A 758 -33.86 -5.07 -29.45
N HIS A 759 -34.89 -5.42 -28.69
CA HIS A 759 -35.83 -4.46 -28.11
C HIS A 759 -35.12 -3.52 -27.12
N SER A 760 -34.23 -4.05 -26.30
CA SER A 760 -33.38 -3.27 -25.40
C SER A 760 -32.54 -2.24 -26.16
N ARG A 761 -31.84 -2.67 -27.21
CA ARG A 761 -31.03 -1.79 -28.06
C ARG A 761 -31.86 -0.71 -28.74
N ILE A 762 -33.06 -1.05 -29.25
CA ILE A 762 -33.99 -0.06 -29.82
C ILE A 762 -34.42 0.95 -28.75
N ALA A 763 -34.83 0.49 -27.57
CA ALA A 763 -35.24 1.38 -26.47
C ALA A 763 -34.12 2.35 -26.08
N VAL A 764 -32.91 1.84 -25.86
CA VAL A 764 -31.72 2.66 -25.53
C VAL A 764 -31.42 3.69 -26.63
N THR A 765 -31.52 3.28 -27.90
CA THR A 765 -31.35 4.19 -29.04
C THR A 765 -32.39 5.31 -29.07
N LEU A 766 -33.68 4.98 -28.88
CA LEU A 766 -34.74 5.98 -28.87
C LEU A 766 -34.55 6.98 -27.72
N ALA A 767 -34.14 6.51 -26.54
CA ALA A 767 -33.82 7.40 -25.43
C ALA A 767 -32.64 8.33 -25.72
N ARG A 768 -31.58 7.86 -26.42
CA ARG A 768 -30.47 8.72 -26.86
C ARG A 768 -30.90 9.80 -27.84
N GLN A 769 -31.95 9.55 -28.63
CA GLN A 769 -32.55 10.54 -29.53
C GLN A 769 -33.54 11.49 -28.82
N GLY A 770 -33.77 11.31 -27.51
CA GLY A 770 -34.68 12.11 -26.70
C GLY A 770 -36.12 11.59 -26.65
N ASP A 771 -36.44 10.48 -27.31
CA ASP A 771 -37.76 9.82 -27.18
C ASP A 771 -37.79 8.87 -25.98
N HIS A 772 -37.67 9.45 -24.79
CA HIS A 772 -37.72 8.73 -23.52
C HIS A 772 -39.04 7.98 -23.25
N PRO A 773 -40.23 8.52 -23.60
CA PRO A 773 -41.49 7.82 -23.40
C PRO A 773 -41.58 6.51 -24.21
N SER A 774 -41.26 6.54 -25.51
CA SER A 774 -41.29 5.32 -26.34
C SER A 774 -40.26 4.30 -25.89
N ALA A 775 -39.07 4.77 -25.50
CA ALA A 775 -38.02 3.92 -24.95
C ALA A 775 -38.48 3.19 -23.68
N ALA A 776 -39.06 3.91 -22.71
CA ALA A 776 -39.58 3.33 -21.47
C ALA A 776 -40.70 2.33 -21.75
N GLN A 777 -41.59 2.61 -22.71
CA GLN A 777 -42.65 1.69 -23.11
C GLN A 777 -42.09 0.37 -23.66
N ILE A 778 -41.11 0.45 -24.57
CA ILE A 778 -40.47 -0.74 -25.14
C ILE A 778 -39.75 -1.54 -24.06
N ALA A 779 -38.99 -0.88 -23.18
CA ALA A 779 -38.27 -1.53 -22.09
C ALA A 779 -39.21 -2.27 -21.13
N LEU A 780 -40.29 -1.64 -20.69
CA LEU A 780 -41.28 -2.26 -19.79
C LEU A 780 -42.01 -3.46 -20.42
N ALA A 781 -42.10 -3.48 -21.76
CA ALA A 781 -42.71 -4.57 -22.51
C ALA A 781 -41.78 -5.79 -22.70
N ILE A 782 -40.50 -5.69 -22.34
CA ILE A 782 -39.54 -6.81 -22.43
C ILE A 782 -39.97 -7.92 -21.44
N PRO A 783 -40.25 -9.15 -21.93
CA PRO A 783 -40.68 -10.26 -21.08
C PRO A 783 -39.57 -10.84 -20.19
N ASP A 784 -38.34 -10.90 -20.70
CA ASP A 784 -37.20 -11.40 -19.93
C ASP A 784 -36.81 -10.41 -18.84
N GLN A 785 -36.70 -10.91 -17.60
CA GLN A 785 -36.56 -10.06 -16.43
C GLN A 785 -35.17 -9.45 -16.31
N ASP A 786 -34.13 -10.22 -16.66
CA ASP A 786 -32.74 -9.80 -16.58
C ASP A 786 -32.47 -8.74 -17.66
N GLU A 787 -32.93 -9.00 -18.89
CA GLU A 787 -32.81 -8.07 -20.02
C GLU A 787 -33.64 -6.79 -19.81
N ARG A 788 -34.84 -6.90 -19.23
CA ARG A 788 -35.65 -5.73 -18.85
C ARG A 788 -34.93 -4.90 -17.79
N SER A 789 -34.38 -5.53 -16.75
CA SER A 789 -33.69 -4.83 -15.67
C SER A 789 -32.45 -4.10 -16.19
N TRP A 790 -31.67 -4.76 -17.05
CA TRP A 790 -30.55 -4.14 -17.78
C TRP A 790 -30.98 -2.92 -18.60
N THR A 791 -32.08 -3.05 -19.36
CA THR A 791 -32.60 -1.96 -20.21
C THR A 791 -33.07 -0.78 -19.36
N LEU A 792 -33.83 -1.03 -18.30
CA LEU A 792 -34.31 0.01 -17.38
C LEU A 792 -33.14 0.74 -16.71
N ASN A 793 -32.07 0.01 -16.35
CA ASN A 793 -30.84 0.61 -15.82
C ASN A 793 -30.20 1.58 -16.82
N GLU A 794 -30.03 1.18 -18.08
CA GLU A 794 -29.43 2.05 -19.10
C GLU A 794 -30.34 3.26 -19.42
N LEU A 795 -31.65 3.08 -19.45
CA LEU A 795 -32.60 4.18 -19.63
C LEU A 795 -32.57 5.17 -18.45
N ALA A 796 -32.51 4.68 -17.20
CA ALA A 796 -32.39 5.53 -16.03
C ALA A 796 -31.09 6.35 -16.07
N ARG A 797 -29.98 5.76 -16.53
CA ARG A 797 -28.70 6.45 -16.74
C ARG A 797 -28.81 7.56 -17.78
N LEU A 798 -29.42 7.29 -18.94
CA LEU A 798 -29.66 8.27 -20.01
C LEU A 798 -30.58 9.42 -19.56
N LEU A 799 -31.66 9.11 -18.84
CA LEU A 799 -32.53 10.12 -18.24
C LEU A 799 -31.78 10.96 -17.21
N GLY A 800 -30.88 10.36 -16.44
CA GLY A 800 -29.96 11.07 -15.56
C GLY A 800 -29.06 12.05 -16.32
N GLU A 801 -28.44 11.62 -17.43
CA GLU A 801 -27.64 12.51 -18.29
C GLU A 801 -28.45 13.68 -18.86
N ALA A 802 -29.73 13.45 -19.18
CA ALA A 802 -30.67 14.49 -19.61
C ALA A 802 -31.18 15.40 -18.47
N GLY A 803 -30.86 15.10 -17.21
CA GLY A 803 -31.31 15.84 -16.04
C GLY A 803 -32.74 15.51 -15.57
N GLU A 804 -33.34 14.44 -16.10
CA GLU A 804 -34.69 13.97 -15.78
C GLU A 804 -34.69 13.02 -14.57
N TRP A 805 -34.21 13.50 -13.41
CA TRP A 805 -33.97 12.67 -12.22
C TRP A 805 -35.20 11.91 -11.70
N ASN A 806 -36.38 12.53 -11.78
CA ASN A 806 -37.63 11.91 -11.31
C ASN A 806 -38.05 10.75 -12.22
N SER A 807 -37.95 10.93 -13.54
CA SER A 807 -38.20 9.89 -14.54
C SER A 807 -37.22 8.73 -14.36
N ALA A 808 -35.94 9.02 -14.16
CA ALA A 808 -34.91 8.01 -13.90
C ALA A 808 -35.23 7.19 -12.63
N THR A 809 -35.60 7.86 -11.53
CA THR A 809 -35.98 7.20 -10.27
C THR A 809 -37.21 6.31 -10.46
N ALA A 810 -38.21 6.78 -11.23
CA ALA A 810 -39.39 5.99 -11.52
C ALA A 810 -39.09 4.71 -12.32
N LEU A 811 -38.10 4.72 -13.23
CA LEU A 811 -37.65 3.52 -13.93
C LEU A 811 -36.86 2.58 -13.01
N ILE A 812 -36.02 3.13 -12.13
CA ILE A 812 -35.27 2.35 -11.13
C ILE A 812 -36.24 1.54 -10.25
N ASP A 813 -37.34 2.15 -9.81
CA ASP A 813 -38.35 1.47 -8.99
C ASP A 813 -38.99 0.25 -9.69
N GLN A 814 -38.91 0.17 -11.03
CA GLN A 814 -39.39 -0.95 -11.84
C GLN A 814 -38.37 -2.09 -11.98
N ILE A 815 -37.11 -1.88 -11.59
CA ILE A 815 -36.07 -2.92 -11.60
C ILE A 815 -36.40 -3.93 -10.52
N SER A 816 -36.58 -5.19 -10.89
CA SER A 816 -37.02 -6.25 -9.96
C SER A 816 -35.91 -6.73 -9.02
N ASP A 817 -34.68 -6.86 -9.52
CA ASP A 817 -33.55 -7.31 -8.71
C ASP A 817 -33.06 -6.18 -7.79
N SER A 818 -32.89 -6.49 -6.50
CA SER A 818 -32.54 -5.47 -5.51
C SER A 818 -31.08 -5.00 -5.60
N GLU A 819 -30.16 -5.88 -6.00
CA GLU A 819 -28.74 -5.52 -6.12
C GLU A 819 -28.53 -4.64 -7.36
N GLU A 820 -29.14 -5.01 -8.50
CA GLU A 820 -29.16 -4.20 -9.71
C GLU A 820 -29.85 -2.86 -9.47
N ARG A 821 -31.02 -2.84 -8.84
CA ARG A 821 -31.70 -1.58 -8.49
C ARG A 821 -30.79 -0.64 -7.71
N THR A 822 -30.15 -1.17 -6.66
CA THR A 822 -29.22 -0.38 -5.83
C THR A 822 -28.01 0.11 -6.61
N ARG A 823 -27.48 -0.71 -7.52
CA ARG A 823 -26.39 -0.34 -8.43
C ARG A 823 -26.82 0.78 -9.37
N THR A 824 -28.03 0.74 -9.93
CA THR A 824 -28.59 1.80 -10.80
C THR A 824 -28.83 3.10 -10.02
N GLU A 825 -29.36 3.01 -8.79
CA GLU A 825 -29.52 4.15 -7.90
C GLU A 825 -28.18 4.87 -7.68
N ALA A 826 -27.12 4.11 -7.41
CA ALA A 826 -25.76 4.63 -7.29
C ALA A 826 -25.31 5.35 -8.58
N ASP A 827 -25.50 4.74 -9.75
CA ASP A 827 -25.06 5.30 -11.03
C ASP A 827 -25.79 6.61 -11.40
N VAL A 828 -27.09 6.68 -11.15
CA VAL A 828 -27.87 7.92 -11.34
C VAL A 828 -27.43 9.01 -10.34
N CYS A 829 -27.13 8.65 -9.09
CA CYS A 829 -26.56 9.61 -8.13
C CYS A 829 -25.19 10.14 -8.58
N ILE A 830 -24.32 9.28 -9.11
CA ILE A 830 -23.01 9.68 -9.65
C ILE A 830 -23.20 10.66 -10.81
N ALA A 831 -24.09 10.35 -11.77
CA ALA A 831 -24.41 11.23 -12.88
C ALA A 831 -24.94 12.59 -12.39
N ARG A 832 -25.83 12.59 -11.39
CA ARG A 832 -26.35 13.81 -10.75
C ARG A 832 -25.28 14.65 -10.07
N ALA A 833 -24.29 14.00 -9.44
CA ALA A 833 -23.17 14.72 -8.86
C ALA A 833 -22.34 15.42 -9.93
N ARG A 834 -22.03 14.72 -11.04
CA ARG A 834 -21.28 15.25 -12.19
C ARG A 834 -22.01 16.41 -12.88
N SER A 835 -23.34 16.42 -12.85
CA SER A 835 -24.16 17.49 -13.43
C SER A 835 -24.22 18.78 -12.61
N GLY A 836 -23.46 18.90 -11.51
CA GLY A 836 -23.48 20.09 -10.64
C GLY A 836 -24.39 19.99 -9.40
N ASN A 837 -25.04 18.84 -9.16
CA ASN A 837 -25.99 18.65 -8.05
C ASN A 837 -25.44 17.71 -6.95
N ALA A 838 -24.16 17.84 -6.58
CA ALA A 838 -23.48 16.88 -5.72
C ALA A 838 -24.06 16.80 -4.29
N THR A 839 -24.62 17.89 -3.75
CA THR A 839 -25.25 17.88 -2.42
C THR A 839 -26.51 17.01 -2.38
N ILE A 840 -27.35 17.08 -3.42
CA ILE A 840 -28.56 16.25 -3.47
C ILE A 840 -28.19 14.79 -3.74
N ALA A 841 -27.26 14.56 -4.67
CA ALA A 841 -26.74 13.23 -4.91
C ALA A 841 -26.17 12.58 -3.63
N GLN A 842 -25.43 13.35 -2.81
CA GLN A 842 -24.88 12.85 -1.54
C GLN A 842 -25.99 12.40 -0.57
N GLN A 843 -27.08 13.17 -0.46
CA GLN A 843 -28.23 12.82 0.37
C GLN A 843 -28.89 11.53 -0.11
N GLN A 844 -29.01 11.34 -1.43
CA GLN A 844 -29.56 10.11 -2.01
C GLN A 844 -28.63 8.90 -1.80
N VAL A 845 -27.32 9.06 -1.99
CA VAL A 845 -26.35 7.98 -1.71
C VAL A 845 -26.37 7.56 -0.25
N ALA A 846 -26.62 8.49 0.68
CA ALA A 846 -26.75 8.15 2.10
C ALA A 846 -27.92 7.18 2.40
N LEU A 847 -28.93 7.11 1.52
CA LEU A 847 -30.08 6.22 1.63
C LEU A 847 -29.83 4.83 1.01
N ILE A 848 -28.76 4.67 0.22
CA ILE A 848 -28.40 3.39 -0.38
C ILE A 848 -28.12 2.36 0.73
N THR A 849 -28.85 1.25 0.68
CA THR A 849 -28.83 0.22 1.73
C THR A 849 -27.60 -0.69 1.64
N VAL A 850 -27.15 -1.02 0.43
CA VAL A 850 -25.97 -1.88 0.18
C VAL A 850 -24.68 -1.09 0.42
N PRO A 851 -23.89 -1.39 1.47
CA PRO A 851 -22.73 -0.58 1.86
C PRO A 851 -21.65 -0.48 0.76
N ARG A 852 -21.42 -1.58 0.04
CA ARG A 852 -20.45 -1.63 -1.07
C ARG A 852 -20.80 -0.62 -2.17
N GLU A 853 -22.06 -0.57 -2.56
CA GLU A 853 -22.58 0.34 -3.59
C GLU A 853 -22.58 1.80 -3.10
N ARG A 854 -22.93 2.02 -1.83
CA ARG A 854 -22.84 3.34 -1.19
C ARG A 854 -21.41 3.89 -1.22
N VAL A 855 -20.41 3.09 -0.83
CA VAL A 855 -19.00 3.49 -0.89
C VAL A 855 -18.55 3.74 -2.33
N ARG A 856 -18.93 2.88 -3.28
CA ARG A 856 -18.61 3.06 -4.71
C ARG A 856 -19.11 4.42 -5.21
N ALA A 857 -20.36 4.76 -4.93
CA ALA A 857 -20.95 6.04 -5.29
C ALA A 857 -20.21 7.21 -4.63
N TYR A 858 -19.92 7.12 -3.33
CA TYR A 858 -19.15 8.16 -2.65
C TYR A 858 -17.77 8.38 -3.29
N VAL A 859 -17.00 7.31 -3.55
CA VAL A 859 -15.68 7.41 -4.22
C VAL A 859 -15.79 8.11 -5.57
N ALA A 860 -16.76 7.73 -6.40
CA ALA A 860 -16.97 8.30 -7.72
C ALA A 860 -17.45 9.77 -7.71
N MET A 861 -18.10 10.19 -6.62
CA MET A 861 -18.64 11.55 -6.46
C MET A 861 -17.69 12.53 -5.79
N VAL A 862 -16.62 12.06 -5.14
CA VAL A 862 -15.65 12.89 -4.40
C VAL A 862 -15.13 14.04 -5.24
N GLU A 863 -14.74 13.78 -6.49
CA GLU A 863 -14.21 14.82 -7.37
C GLU A 863 -15.26 15.91 -7.62
N SER A 864 -16.50 15.53 -7.93
CA SER A 864 -17.60 16.47 -8.13
C SER A 864 -17.93 17.27 -6.86
N LEU A 865 -17.86 16.65 -5.68
CA LEU A 865 -18.05 17.33 -4.39
C LEU A 865 -16.97 18.40 -4.17
N VAL A 866 -15.70 18.08 -4.42
CA VAL A 866 -14.58 19.01 -4.25
C VAL A 866 -14.67 20.17 -5.26
N GLN A 867 -14.91 19.89 -6.55
CA GLN A 867 -15.07 20.92 -7.59
C GLN A 867 -16.20 21.91 -7.29
N GLN A 868 -17.27 21.45 -6.64
CA GLN A 868 -18.41 22.29 -6.22
C GLN A 868 -18.21 22.97 -4.84
N GLY A 869 -16.99 22.91 -4.28
CA GLY A 869 -16.64 23.53 -3.00
C GLY A 869 -17.28 22.85 -1.77
N ARG A 870 -17.75 21.60 -1.89
CA ARG A 870 -18.39 20.83 -0.80
C ARG A 870 -17.37 19.98 -0.03
N ILE A 871 -16.24 20.60 0.33
CA ILE A 871 -15.09 19.91 0.92
C ILE A 871 -15.42 19.35 2.31
N ASP A 872 -16.10 20.12 3.17
CA ASP A 872 -16.44 19.65 4.51
C ASP A 872 -17.42 18.47 4.48
N ALA A 873 -18.38 18.49 3.55
CA ALA A 873 -19.27 17.37 3.31
C ALA A 873 -18.51 16.13 2.81
N ALA A 874 -17.54 16.32 1.90
CA ALA A 874 -16.68 15.24 1.42
C ALA A 874 -15.84 14.65 2.56
N LYS A 875 -15.27 15.47 3.45
CA LYS A 875 -14.53 14.98 4.62
C LYS A 875 -15.42 14.23 5.60
N ALA A 876 -16.64 14.73 5.85
CA ALA A 876 -17.60 14.13 6.78
C ALA A 876 -18.03 12.71 6.37
N ILE A 877 -18.12 12.40 5.07
CA ILE A 877 -18.42 11.05 4.58
C ILE A 877 -17.49 9.98 5.16
N THR A 878 -16.21 10.32 5.39
CA THR A 878 -15.22 9.42 5.99
C THR A 878 -15.68 8.83 7.33
N GLN A 879 -16.49 9.57 8.10
CA GLN A 879 -17.03 9.13 9.40
C GLN A 879 -18.18 8.12 9.24
N HIS A 880 -18.82 8.07 8.07
CA HIS A 880 -19.93 7.17 7.76
C HIS A 880 -19.49 5.87 7.06
N ILE A 881 -18.20 5.72 6.75
CA ILE A 881 -17.62 4.51 6.19
C ILE A 881 -16.98 3.70 7.33
N ALA A 882 -17.66 2.63 7.75
CA ALA A 882 -17.23 1.81 8.88
C ALA A 882 -16.00 0.93 8.55
N GLU A 883 -15.96 0.35 7.35
CA GLU A 883 -14.90 -0.55 6.91
C GLU A 883 -13.60 0.23 6.63
N PRO A 884 -12.47 -0.08 7.30
CA PRO A 884 -11.23 0.69 7.15
C PRO A 884 -10.65 0.73 5.74
N ASP A 885 -10.77 -0.35 4.98
CA ASP A 885 -10.26 -0.46 3.60
C ASP A 885 -11.09 0.39 2.63
N ALA A 886 -12.42 0.33 2.76
CA ALA A 886 -13.31 1.23 2.05
C ALA A 886 -13.04 2.71 2.38
N ARG A 887 -12.82 3.01 3.66
CA ARG A 887 -12.54 4.36 4.15
C ARG A 887 -11.20 4.89 3.61
N SER A 888 -10.16 4.06 3.59
CA SER A 888 -8.84 4.44 3.06
C SER A 888 -8.88 4.69 1.56
N ARG A 889 -9.59 3.85 0.80
CA ARG A 889 -9.83 4.08 -0.63
C ARG A 889 -10.59 5.38 -0.91
N TYR A 890 -11.62 5.68 -0.12
CA TYR A 890 -12.34 6.95 -0.20
C TYR A 890 -11.44 8.16 0.13
N GLN A 891 -10.65 8.07 1.22
CA GLN A 891 -9.70 9.13 1.58
C GLN A 891 -8.64 9.33 0.50
N ALA A 892 -8.12 8.26 -0.12
CA ALA A 892 -7.17 8.36 -1.22
C ALA A 892 -7.79 9.10 -2.43
N ALA A 893 -9.03 8.78 -2.81
CA ALA A 893 -9.75 9.53 -3.84
C ALA A 893 -9.96 11.01 -3.47
N LEU A 894 -10.24 11.30 -2.19
CA LEU A 894 -10.37 12.66 -1.68
C LEU A 894 -9.05 13.43 -1.70
N VAL A 895 -7.93 12.78 -1.37
CA VAL A 895 -6.60 13.36 -1.53
C VAL A 895 -6.35 13.75 -2.98
N THR A 896 -6.62 12.85 -3.93
CA THR A 896 -6.45 13.12 -5.36
C THR A 896 -7.30 14.33 -5.79
N ALA A 897 -8.58 14.36 -5.42
CA ALA A 897 -9.46 15.46 -5.78
C ALA A 897 -9.03 16.80 -5.14
N LEU A 898 -8.63 16.81 -3.87
CA LEU A 898 -8.13 18.03 -3.20
C LEU A 898 -6.83 18.52 -3.83
N ALA A 899 -5.93 17.62 -4.20
CA ALA A 899 -4.65 17.98 -4.82
C ALA A 899 -4.84 18.59 -6.23
N HIS A 900 -5.81 18.09 -7.00
CA HIS A 900 -6.11 18.63 -8.34
C HIS A 900 -6.86 19.96 -8.32
N HIS A 901 -7.82 20.13 -7.40
CA HIS A 901 -8.83 21.20 -7.51
C HIS A 901 -8.84 22.21 -6.36
N TYR A 902 -8.03 22.00 -5.31
CA TYR A 902 -8.07 22.84 -4.11
C TYR A 902 -6.69 23.17 -3.54
N ASP A 903 -6.20 22.40 -2.56
CA ASP A 903 -4.98 22.69 -1.79
C ASP A 903 -4.17 21.41 -1.56
N ILE A 904 -2.95 21.41 -2.11
CA ILE A 904 -2.00 20.29 -2.01
C ILE A 904 -1.55 20.05 -0.55
N LYS A 905 -1.39 21.10 0.27
CA LYS A 905 -0.99 20.95 1.68
C LYS A 905 -2.09 20.28 2.48
N GLU A 906 -3.34 20.65 2.25
CA GLU A 906 -4.47 19.99 2.91
C GLU A 906 -4.64 18.54 2.42
N ALA A 907 -4.50 18.31 1.11
CA ALA A 907 -4.46 16.96 0.55
C ALA A 907 -3.34 16.11 1.18
N GLN A 908 -2.17 16.70 1.40
CA GLN A 908 -1.04 16.02 2.05
C GLN A 908 -1.31 15.69 3.52
N GLN A 909 -1.92 16.60 4.29
CA GLN A 909 -2.35 16.32 5.66
C GLN A 909 -3.35 15.17 5.71
N LEU A 910 -4.32 15.16 4.79
CA LEU A 910 -5.28 14.06 4.68
C LEU A 910 -4.59 12.74 4.30
N ALA A 911 -3.62 12.76 3.38
CA ALA A 911 -2.86 11.57 3.00
C ALA A 911 -2.16 10.94 4.21
N TYR A 912 -1.52 11.73 5.07
CA TYR A 912 -0.89 11.24 6.30
C TYR A 912 -1.90 10.58 7.27
N SER A 913 -3.18 10.95 7.21
CA SER A 913 -4.24 10.36 8.04
C SER A 913 -4.80 9.04 7.51
N ILE A 914 -4.50 8.66 6.26
CA ILE A 914 -4.99 7.41 5.66
C ILE A 914 -4.43 6.24 6.45
N ILE A 915 -5.29 5.41 7.03
CA ILE A 915 -4.85 4.39 7.99
C ILE A 915 -4.19 3.19 7.31
N ARG A 916 -4.65 2.79 6.12
CA ARG A 916 -4.02 1.69 5.36
C ARG A 916 -2.73 2.19 4.68
N PRO A 917 -1.58 1.55 4.95
CA PRO A 917 -0.28 2.06 4.53
C PRO A 917 -0.10 2.09 3.00
N PHE A 918 -0.62 1.09 2.28
CA PHE A 918 -0.47 1.06 0.82
C PHE A 918 -1.29 2.18 0.14
N ASP A 919 -2.54 2.38 0.55
CA ASP A 919 -3.37 3.49 0.06
C ASP A 919 -2.73 4.85 0.41
N ARG A 920 -2.12 4.97 1.61
CA ARG A 920 -1.33 6.14 2.01
C ARG A 920 -0.16 6.38 1.05
N ALA A 921 0.63 5.35 0.74
CA ALA A 921 1.78 5.46 -0.17
C ALA A 921 1.34 5.90 -1.58
N ARG A 922 0.26 5.32 -2.11
CA ARG A 922 -0.31 5.71 -3.42
C ARG A 922 -0.80 7.16 -3.42
N ALA A 923 -1.50 7.59 -2.37
CA ALA A 923 -1.96 8.97 -2.22
C ALA A 923 -0.79 9.96 -2.14
N LEU A 924 0.30 9.60 -1.45
CA LEU A 924 1.53 10.42 -1.40
C LEU A 924 2.21 10.50 -2.78
N ILE A 925 2.30 9.41 -3.53
CA ILE A 925 2.85 9.45 -4.92
C ILE A 925 2.01 10.37 -5.81
N MET A 926 0.68 10.33 -5.68
CA MET A 926 -0.21 11.26 -6.39
C MET A 926 0.08 12.72 -6.01
N ILE A 927 0.27 13.02 -4.72
CA ILE A 927 0.68 14.37 -4.29
C ILE A 927 2.03 14.75 -4.93
N ALA A 928 3.00 13.84 -4.97
CA ALA A 928 4.30 14.09 -5.59
C ALA A 928 4.21 14.35 -7.11
N GLN A 929 3.27 13.71 -7.81
CA GLN A 929 2.99 13.98 -9.23
C GLN A 929 2.51 15.41 -9.44
N LEU A 930 1.68 15.93 -8.54
CA LEU A 930 1.02 17.24 -8.68
C LEU A 930 1.79 18.40 -8.02
N THR A 931 2.83 18.13 -7.25
CA THR A 931 3.61 19.14 -6.55
C THR A 931 4.74 19.69 -7.45
N ASP A 932 4.83 21.01 -7.59
CA ASP A 932 5.92 21.66 -8.34
C ASP A 932 7.21 21.87 -7.50
N ASP A 933 7.09 21.93 -6.17
CA ASP A 933 8.23 22.04 -5.26
C ASP A 933 9.04 20.73 -5.23
N LEU A 934 10.25 20.75 -5.77
CA LEU A 934 11.13 19.58 -5.87
C LEU A 934 11.57 19.04 -4.50
N GLU A 935 11.72 19.90 -3.48
CA GLU A 935 12.08 19.46 -2.12
C GLU A 935 10.90 18.74 -1.47
N GLN A 936 9.71 19.32 -1.57
CA GLN A 936 8.47 18.69 -1.09
C GLN A 936 8.18 17.38 -1.85
N LYS A 937 8.35 17.37 -3.18
CA LYS A 937 8.19 16.18 -4.04
C LYS A 937 9.09 15.04 -3.57
N ARG A 938 10.38 15.32 -3.36
CA ARG A 938 11.34 14.34 -2.83
C ARG A 938 10.97 13.85 -1.44
N GLN A 939 10.56 14.75 -0.54
CA GLN A 939 10.15 14.37 0.81
C GLN A 939 8.94 13.43 0.79
N VAL A 940 7.92 13.76 -0.02
CA VAL A 940 6.70 12.97 -0.15
C VAL A 940 6.98 11.61 -0.79
N LEU A 941 7.77 11.55 -1.86
CA LEU A 941 8.21 10.28 -2.47
C LEU A 941 9.01 9.44 -1.48
N GLY A 942 9.96 10.05 -0.76
CA GLY A 942 10.76 9.36 0.24
C GLY A 942 9.90 8.71 1.33
N HIS A 943 8.85 9.40 1.79
CA HIS A 943 7.91 8.81 2.75
C HIS A 943 7.05 7.71 2.13
N ALA A 944 6.55 7.88 0.90
CA ALA A 944 5.79 6.86 0.19
C ALA A 944 6.61 5.56 0.01
N PHE A 945 7.87 5.69 -0.38
CA PHE A 945 8.77 4.55 -0.55
C PHE A 945 9.15 3.88 0.77
N GLN A 946 9.35 4.63 1.85
CA GLN A 946 9.55 4.03 3.19
C GLN A 946 8.35 3.18 3.61
N ILE A 947 7.14 3.66 3.34
CA ILE A 947 5.92 2.89 3.59
C ILE A 947 5.88 1.65 2.70
N ALA A 948 5.99 1.80 1.38
CA ALA A 948 5.92 0.69 0.42
C ALA A 948 6.99 -0.40 0.69
N ALA A 949 8.24 0.00 0.95
CA ALA A 949 9.32 -0.91 1.29
C ALA A 949 9.07 -1.68 2.59
N SER A 950 8.34 -1.10 3.54
CA SER A 950 7.96 -1.81 4.78
C SER A 950 6.88 -2.88 4.56
N LEU A 951 6.14 -2.80 3.45
CA LEU A 951 5.08 -3.77 3.11
C LEU A 951 5.63 -5.00 2.38
N GLY A 952 6.56 -4.79 1.46
CA GLY A 952 7.18 -5.87 0.69
C GLY A 952 7.56 -5.43 -0.73
N ARG A 953 8.06 -6.38 -1.52
CA ARG A 953 8.54 -6.14 -2.89
C ARG A 953 7.42 -5.67 -3.82
N SER A 954 6.28 -6.35 -3.85
CA SER A 954 5.20 -6.08 -4.80
C SER A 954 4.66 -4.64 -4.69
N GLU A 955 4.38 -4.18 -3.47
CA GLU A 955 3.97 -2.80 -3.21
C GLU A 955 5.06 -1.80 -3.58
N THR A 956 6.32 -2.17 -3.34
CA THR A 956 7.47 -1.34 -3.66
C THR A 956 7.58 -1.09 -5.15
N PHE A 957 7.55 -2.14 -5.98
CA PHE A 957 7.64 -2.02 -7.43
C PHE A 957 6.40 -1.34 -8.03
N THR A 958 5.20 -1.64 -7.50
CA THR A 958 3.98 -0.90 -7.88
C THR A 958 4.11 0.61 -7.61
N CYS A 959 4.68 0.98 -6.46
CA CYS A 959 4.94 2.38 -6.11
C CYS A 959 6.04 3.01 -6.97
N LEU A 960 7.12 2.29 -7.28
CA LEU A 960 8.19 2.77 -8.17
C LEU A 960 7.66 3.03 -9.58
N ALA A 961 6.89 2.09 -10.14
CA ALA A 961 6.24 2.25 -11.44
C ALA A 961 5.31 3.47 -11.46
N SER A 962 4.46 3.61 -10.43
CA SER A 962 3.56 4.77 -10.30
C SER A 962 4.30 6.10 -10.11
N ALA A 963 5.54 6.06 -9.61
CA ALA A 963 6.37 7.23 -9.35
C ALA A 963 7.32 7.58 -10.52
N ALA A 964 7.23 6.91 -11.68
CA ALA A 964 8.12 7.15 -12.82
C ALA A 964 8.21 8.64 -13.22
N GLU A 965 7.06 9.30 -13.44
CA GLU A 965 7.01 10.72 -13.81
C GLU A 965 7.56 11.67 -12.72
N PRO A 966 7.15 11.58 -11.44
CA PRO A 966 7.69 12.47 -10.41
C PRO A 966 9.17 12.19 -10.12
N LEU A 967 9.68 10.97 -10.36
CA LEU A 967 11.11 10.67 -10.29
C LEU A 967 11.88 11.35 -11.44
N ALA A 968 11.36 11.27 -12.67
CA ALA A 968 11.93 11.98 -13.81
C ALA A 968 11.97 13.50 -13.58
N ALA A 969 10.93 14.06 -12.96
CA ALA A 969 10.87 15.48 -12.63
C ALA A 969 11.91 15.95 -11.59
N LEU A 970 12.55 15.04 -10.82
CA LEU A 970 13.54 15.41 -9.81
C LEU A 970 14.96 15.62 -10.36
N GLU A 971 15.41 14.79 -11.29
CA GLU A 971 16.79 14.83 -11.85
C GLU A 971 16.84 14.66 -13.39
N GLY A 972 15.69 14.64 -14.05
CA GLY A 972 15.56 14.32 -15.48
C GLY A 972 15.38 12.82 -15.74
N ALA A 973 14.85 12.49 -16.91
CA ALA A 973 14.62 11.11 -17.32
C ALA A 973 15.91 10.28 -17.47
N GLU A 974 17.09 10.89 -17.64
CA GLU A 974 18.39 10.19 -17.64
C GLU A 974 18.62 9.41 -16.33
N ALA A 975 18.13 9.94 -15.21
CA ALA A 975 18.22 9.27 -13.92
C ALA A 975 17.38 7.98 -13.85
N LEU A 976 16.33 7.86 -14.69
CA LEU A 976 15.53 6.64 -14.78
C LEU A 976 16.30 5.48 -15.42
N LEU A 977 17.21 5.75 -16.36
CA LEU A 977 18.07 4.69 -16.93
C LEU A 977 19.07 4.17 -15.89
N ALA A 978 19.67 5.06 -15.10
CA ALA A 978 20.53 4.67 -13.99
C ALA A 978 19.74 3.90 -12.91
N ALA A 979 18.50 4.32 -12.64
CA ALA A 979 17.60 3.60 -11.73
C ALA A 979 17.24 2.20 -12.27
N ALA A 980 16.97 2.07 -13.57
CA ALA A 980 16.71 0.80 -14.24
C ALA A 980 17.88 -0.17 -14.08
N HIS A 981 19.11 0.27 -14.36
CA HIS A 981 20.32 -0.54 -14.13
C HIS A 981 20.47 -0.98 -12.66
N ALA A 982 20.12 -0.12 -11.70
CA ALA A 982 20.18 -0.47 -10.30
C ALA A 982 19.16 -1.55 -9.90
N LEU A 983 17.99 -1.62 -10.58
CA LEU A 983 17.01 -2.68 -10.36
C LEU A 983 17.53 -4.04 -10.87
N ASP A 984 18.14 -4.07 -12.06
CA ASP A 984 18.76 -5.28 -12.61
C ASP A 984 19.89 -5.79 -11.71
N GLU A 985 20.78 -4.89 -11.25
CA GLU A 985 21.88 -5.25 -10.33
C GLU A 985 21.36 -5.95 -9.07
N ILE A 986 20.26 -5.45 -8.48
CA ILE A 986 19.66 -6.03 -7.27
C ILE A 986 19.12 -7.43 -7.55
N ASP A 987 18.44 -7.65 -8.67
CA ASP A 987 17.85 -8.94 -9.00
C ASP A 987 18.95 -9.98 -9.31
N GLU A 988 20.07 -9.59 -9.94
CA GLU A 988 21.24 -10.45 -10.17
C GLU A 988 21.87 -11.00 -8.88
N TRP A 989 21.67 -10.33 -7.73
CA TRP A 989 22.23 -10.81 -6.46
C TRP A 989 21.62 -12.15 -6.02
N TRP A 990 20.46 -12.51 -6.54
CA TRP A 990 19.66 -13.67 -6.17
C TRP A 990 19.68 -14.82 -7.19
N VAL A 991 20.32 -14.62 -8.36
CA VAL A 991 20.40 -15.59 -9.46
C VAL A 991 21.58 -16.59 -9.33
N MET A 992 22.43 -16.45 -8.30
CA MET A 992 23.57 -17.34 -8.02
C MET A 992 23.65 -17.74 -6.55
#